data_AF-A0A932TX17-F1
#
_entry.id   AF-A0A932TX17-F1
#
_cell.length_a   1.000
_cell.length_b   1.000
_cell.length_c   1.000
_cell.angle_alpha   90.00
_cell.angle_beta   90.00
_cell.angle_gamma   90.00
#
_symmetry.space_group_name_H-M   'P 1'
#
loop_
_entity.id
_entity.type
_entity.pdbx_description
1 polymer ?
#
loop_
_entity_poly.entity_id
_entity_poly.type
_entity_poly.pdbx_seq_one_letter_code
_entity_poly.pdbx_strand_id
1 'polypeptide(L)'
;MARTTRGKRRPRAPRERTAPQQREPPGLQAFTADFFALAGCPAQAGDGSLSVDLTPELADLFGRPSLRLAFQAGDRLDPDAQLIQPGSVLLEKMAAYLRQRVGVGLADVPAAVPAEAVIPPEITFACEAELGRVDVQPEEFVTFNFRISYVCDEKNEEILPVAVDSEGQWVEDTELLARLAAAPPAEGPVETSRRALGALHAGAEARARRHAEQSATRFEQETLPRLHREISRLRAFYQAQIHELDPQDERDQDLRDRYERELRLRTEEEILNHRMTVSLSLVNFRVVRVPRARYRVRLERPHARRTHVFERDLATGTLIRPGCEACGTSLTAADLCAGGHLVCPGCVRACALCGRAECAACGVALCERCGRSVCAECRVTCAVCENVVCREHSGACPVCSRPACDACLRECALCHSPQCATHLAACAVCGRLACAACRETCSECGAACCAEHAGTCERCGRVFCTAHLEACESCGARRCSGHLETCSECGRRLCEAHARSCGGCGSPVCEAHVGRCGVCGAEACSVCGPVCAITEVRLCPEHAVVCGVCAETVASTHAATCAVCGTAVCARHAAECEACGRVACERHRSECRMCGAILCGTCGGAGVCGACREADAGEGVPLADVQSIPGLPDAWRAAVARATWRRLPRRERVVYYGSRLFRLLLIVTDTEGRFAEIREFSLMDTHTAGRGW
;
A
#
# COMPACT_ATOMS: atom_id res chain seq x y z
N MET A 1 -28.72 94.93 23.27
CA MET A 1 -27.51 95.29 22.48
C MET A 1 -27.60 94.58 21.14
N ALA A 2 -27.39 95.32 20.03
CA ALA A 2 -27.23 94.93 18.60
C ALA A 2 -28.28 93.95 17.98
N ARG A 3 -29.30 94.38 17.20
CA ARG A 3 -29.32 94.73 15.73
C ARG A 3 -28.50 93.72 14.89
N THR A 4 -29.05 92.98 13.92
CA THR A 4 -29.70 93.48 12.67
C THR A 4 -30.51 92.38 11.90
N THR A 5 -31.67 92.79 11.35
CA THR A 5 -32.27 92.53 9.99
C THR A 5 -32.26 91.12 9.37
N ARG A 6 -33.24 90.62 8.58
CA ARG A 6 -34.34 91.17 7.77
C ARG A 6 -35.09 89.95 7.19
N GLY A 7 -36.41 90.04 7.01
CA GLY A 7 -37.02 89.60 5.75
C GLY A 7 -38.27 88.71 5.84
N LYS A 8 -39.45 89.35 5.78
CA LYS A 8 -40.77 88.71 5.64
C LYS A 8 -40.88 87.97 4.29
N ARG A 9 -41.28 86.70 4.32
CA ARG A 9 -41.63 85.89 3.14
C ARG A 9 -42.96 86.38 2.55
N ARG A 10 -42.97 86.67 1.24
CA ARG A 10 -44.17 86.74 0.39
C ARG A 10 -44.59 85.32 -0.05
N PRO A 11 -45.89 85.05 -0.25
CA PRO A 11 -46.37 83.75 -0.74
C PRO A 11 -46.00 83.56 -2.22
N ARG A 12 -45.61 82.32 -2.59
CA ARG A 12 -45.29 81.90 -3.96
C ARG A 12 -46.58 81.83 -4.80
N ALA A 13 -46.51 82.38 -6.02
CA ALA A 13 -47.49 82.17 -7.08
C ALA A 13 -47.52 80.69 -7.53
N PRO A 14 -48.63 80.21 -8.14
CA PRO A 14 -48.75 78.83 -8.61
C PRO A 14 -47.74 78.59 -9.74
N ARG A 15 -46.98 77.49 -9.65
CA ARG A 15 -46.13 77.02 -10.76
C ARG A 15 -47.04 76.45 -11.85
N GLU A 16 -47.04 77.08 -13.01
CA GLU A 16 -47.47 76.46 -14.27
C GLU A 16 -46.68 75.15 -14.45
N ARG A 17 -47.40 74.05 -14.62
CA ARG A 17 -46.83 72.76 -15.01
C ARG A 17 -46.50 72.85 -16.50
N THR A 18 -45.24 73.15 -16.83
CA THR A 18 -44.70 72.86 -18.16
C THR A 18 -44.78 71.35 -18.39
N ALA A 19 -45.51 70.94 -19.42
CA ALA A 19 -45.56 69.57 -19.90
C ALA A 19 -44.13 69.07 -20.20
N PRO A 20 -43.80 67.79 -19.94
CA PRO A 20 -42.47 67.26 -20.21
C PRO A 20 -42.24 67.25 -21.72
N GLN A 21 -41.25 68.01 -22.20
CA GLN A 21 -40.73 67.88 -23.56
C GLN A 21 -40.18 66.46 -23.74
N GLN A 22 -40.92 65.62 -24.46
CA GLN A 22 -40.49 64.27 -24.82
C GLN A 22 -39.32 64.40 -25.82
N ARG A 23 -38.11 64.10 -25.35
CA ARG A 23 -36.92 64.02 -26.20
C ARG A 23 -37.03 62.80 -27.11
N GLU A 24 -36.57 62.96 -28.34
CA GLU A 24 -36.48 61.89 -29.33
C GLU A 24 -35.71 60.67 -28.78
N PRO A 25 -36.20 59.44 -28.98
CA PRO A 25 -35.41 58.24 -28.74
C PRO A 25 -34.14 58.24 -29.61
N PRO A 26 -32.95 57.93 -29.06
CA PRO A 26 -31.71 58.00 -29.82
C PRO A 26 -31.78 57.10 -31.06
N GLY A 27 -31.55 57.69 -32.24
CA GLY A 27 -31.44 56.98 -33.52
C GLY A 27 -32.74 56.84 -34.33
N LEU A 28 -33.88 57.39 -33.87
CA LEU A 28 -35.16 57.27 -34.58
C LEU A 28 -35.18 58.01 -35.93
N GLN A 29 -34.63 59.22 -35.99
CA GLN A 29 -34.44 59.97 -37.23
C GLN A 29 -33.52 59.23 -38.21
N ALA A 30 -32.41 58.66 -37.72
CA ALA A 30 -31.47 57.90 -38.55
C ALA A 30 -32.12 56.65 -39.14
N PHE A 31 -32.81 55.85 -38.30
CA PHE A 31 -33.59 54.69 -38.76
C PHE A 31 -34.60 55.07 -39.84
N THR A 32 -35.31 56.19 -39.66
CA THR A 32 -36.34 56.63 -40.60
C THR A 32 -35.72 57.05 -41.94
N ALA A 33 -34.61 57.78 -41.91
CA ALA A 33 -33.86 58.12 -43.11
C ALA A 33 -33.35 56.86 -43.84
N ASP A 34 -32.76 55.91 -43.11
CA ASP A 34 -32.23 54.66 -43.67
C ASP A 34 -33.32 53.81 -44.30
N PHE A 35 -34.50 53.71 -43.67
CA PHE A 35 -35.66 53.00 -44.21
C PHE A 35 -36.03 53.54 -45.60
N PHE A 36 -36.19 54.86 -45.72
CA PHE A 36 -36.61 55.47 -46.97
C PHE A 36 -35.50 55.42 -48.03
N ALA A 37 -34.23 55.60 -47.63
CA ALA A 37 -33.09 55.41 -48.52
C ALA A 37 -33.03 53.99 -49.10
N LEU A 38 -33.17 52.96 -48.25
CA LEU A 38 -33.19 51.55 -48.67
C LEU A 38 -34.40 51.22 -49.56
N ALA A 39 -35.52 51.91 -49.36
CA ALA A 39 -36.71 51.76 -50.19
C ALA A 39 -36.68 52.62 -51.48
N GLY A 40 -35.52 53.22 -51.82
CA GLY A 40 -35.31 53.99 -53.04
C GLY A 40 -35.86 55.43 -53.00
N CYS A 41 -36.20 55.93 -51.82
CA CYS A 41 -36.80 57.24 -51.58
C CYS A 41 -35.90 58.06 -50.64
N PRO A 42 -34.71 58.53 -51.04
CA PRO A 42 -33.81 59.20 -50.11
C PRO A 42 -34.46 60.45 -49.47
N ALA A 43 -34.42 60.50 -48.13
CA ALA A 43 -35.02 61.58 -47.36
C ALA A 43 -34.16 62.85 -47.41
N GLN A 44 -34.80 64.01 -47.57
CA GLN A 44 -34.18 65.32 -47.46
C GLN A 44 -34.25 65.80 -46.00
N ALA A 45 -33.09 66.11 -45.42
CA ALA A 45 -33.00 66.57 -44.04
C ALA A 45 -33.28 68.08 -43.90
N GLY A 46 -34.14 68.43 -42.96
CA GLY A 46 -34.34 69.80 -42.45
C GLY A 46 -34.01 69.89 -40.96
N ASP A 47 -34.27 71.06 -40.35
CA ASP A 47 -34.02 71.31 -38.93
C ASP A 47 -34.98 70.49 -38.04
N GLY A 48 -34.56 69.28 -37.63
CA GLY A 48 -35.37 68.35 -36.84
C GLY A 48 -36.50 67.64 -37.59
N SER A 49 -36.47 67.66 -38.93
CA SER A 49 -37.50 67.07 -39.80
C SER A 49 -36.91 66.34 -41.01
N LEU A 50 -37.65 65.38 -41.58
CA LEU A 50 -37.33 64.73 -42.86
C LEU A 50 -38.46 64.96 -43.87
N SER A 51 -38.12 65.23 -45.14
CA SER A 51 -39.08 65.26 -46.26
C SER A 51 -38.74 64.16 -47.25
N VAL A 52 -39.73 63.38 -47.67
CA VAL A 52 -39.52 62.21 -48.55
C VAL A 52 -40.56 62.19 -49.65
N ASP A 53 -40.10 62.08 -50.89
CA ASP A 53 -40.93 61.74 -52.04
C ASP A 53 -40.97 60.22 -52.22
N LEU A 54 -42.16 59.65 -52.31
CA LEU A 54 -42.37 58.21 -52.25
C LEU A 54 -42.48 57.58 -53.64
N THR A 55 -41.98 56.35 -53.79
CA THR A 55 -42.31 55.48 -54.92
C THR A 55 -43.79 55.13 -54.93
N PRO A 56 -44.38 54.71 -56.07
CA PRO A 56 -45.80 54.31 -56.13
C PRO A 56 -46.19 53.25 -55.09
N GLU A 57 -45.31 52.26 -54.87
CA GLU A 57 -45.52 51.21 -53.86
C GLU A 57 -45.62 51.77 -52.43
N LEU A 58 -44.72 52.68 -52.05
CA LEU A 58 -44.75 53.29 -50.73
C LEU A 58 -45.87 54.33 -50.61
N ALA A 59 -46.22 55.01 -51.70
CA ALA A 59 -47.32 55.95 -51.73
C ALA A 59 -48.66 55.25 -51.45
N ASP A 60 -48.85 54.03 -51.97
CA ASP A 60 -50.01 53.18 -51.64
C ASP A 60 -50.00 52.75 -50.16
N LEU A 61 -48.84 52.37 -49.63
CA LEU A 61 -48.69 51.96 -48.23
C LEU A 61 -49.01 53.10 -47.25
N PHE A 62 -48.45 54.29 -47.50
CA PHE A 62 -48.58 55.44 -46.61
C PHE A 62 -49.82 56.30 -46.91
N GLY A 63 -50.41 56.13 -48.10
CA GLY A 63 -51.63 56.82 -48.56
C GLY A 63 -51.39 58.23 -49.11
N ARG A 64 -50.14 58.62 -49.37
CA ARG A 64 -49.74 59.94 -49.88
C ARG A 64 -48.47 59.82 -50.76
N PRO A 65 -48.28 60.69 -51.77
CA PRO A 65 -47.10 60.65 -52.64
C PRO A 65 -45.83 61.23 -52.00
N SER A 66 -45.96 62.05 -50.96
CA SER A 66 -44.84 62.61 -50.20
C SER A 66 -45.19 62.74 -48.73
N LEU A 67 -44.16 62.72 -47.88
CA LEU A 67 -44.26 62.78 -46.43
C LEU A 67 -43.34 63.88 -45.87
N ARG A 68 -43.87 64.67 -44.94
CA ARG A 68 -43.08 65.51 -44.02
C ARG A 68 -43.13 64.88 -42.64
N LEU A 69 -41.97 64.65 -42.04
CA LEU A 69 -41.80 63.88 -40.81
C LEU A 69 -41.11 64.76 -39.75
N ALA A 70 -41.61 64.75 -38.53
CA ALA A 70 -41.02 65.43 -37.39
C ALA A 70 -40.74 64.45 -36.26
N PHE A 71 -39.72 64.73 -35.44
CA PHE A 71 -39.24 63.81 -34.39
C PHE A 71 -39.37 64.37 -32.97
N GLN A 72 -39.81 65.62 -32.85
CA GLN A 72 -40.04 66.29 -31.58
C GLN A 72 -41.42 66.93 -31.55
N ALA A 73 -42.13 66.74 -30.43
CA ALA A 73 -43.37 67.45 -30.18
C ALA A 73 -43.07 68.88 -29.71
N GLY A 74 -43.47 69.89 -30.49
CA GLY A 74 -43.29 71.30 -30.12
C GLY A 74 -44.37 72.21 -30.72
N ASP A 75 -44.52 73.41 -30.17
CA ASP A 75 -45.55 74.42 -30.52
C ASP A 75 -45.43 74.98 -31.96
N ARG A 76 -44.45 74.52 -32.74
CA ARG A 76 -44.17 74.92 -34.14
C ARG A 76 -44.05 73.72 -35.09
N LEU A 77 -44.89 72.70 -34.91
CA LEU A 77 -45.03 71.66 -35.93
C LEU A 77 -45.77 72.25 -37.13
N ASP A 78 -45.19 72.11 -38.33
CA ASP A 78 -45.90 72.31 -39.59
C ASP A 78 -47.20 71.48 -39.56
N PRO A 79 -48.38 72.06 -39.87
CA PRO A 79 -49.66 71.32 -39.86
C PRO A 79 -49.65 70.04 -40.72
N ASP A 80 -48.79 70.00 -41.74
CA ASP A 80 -48.65 68.85 -42.64
C ASP A 80 -47.56 67.86 -42.22
N ALA A 81 -46.80 68.15 -41.16
CA ALA A 81 -45.76 67.26 -40.64
C ALA A 81 -46.34 66.18 -39.71
N GLN A 82 -45.97 64.93 -39.97
CA GLN A 82 -46.39 63.78 -39.17
C GLN A 82 -45.32 63.45 -38.13
N LEU A 83 -45.73 63.36 -36.86
CA LEU A 83 -44.85 63.05 -35.74
C LEU A 83 -44.48 61.55 -35.74
N ILE A 84 -43.18 61.26 -35.79
CA ILE A 84 -42.61 59.92 -35.66
C ILE A 84 -42.17 59.70 -34.21
N GLN A 85 -42.84 58.74 -33.56
CA GLN A 85 -42.54 58.29 -32.20
C GLN A 85 -42.94 56.81 -32.05
N PRO A 86 -42.45 56.10 -31.02
CA PRO A 86 -42.95 54.76 -30.69
C PRO A 86 -44.48 54.75 -30.58
N GLY A 87 -45.14 53.86 -31.32
CA GLY A 87 -46.61 53.79 -31.42
C GLY A 87 -47.27 54.71 -32.45
N SER A 88 -46.49 55.47 -33.24
CA SER A 88 -47.04 56.22 -34.37
C SER A 88 -47.42 55.29 -35.54
N VAL A 89 -48.53 55.60 -36.21
CA VAL A 89 -49.06 54.80 -37.34
C VAL A 89 -48.04 54.65 -38.47
N LEU A 90 -47.27 55.70 -38.77
CA LEU A 90 -46.21 55.66 -39.79
C LEU A 90 -45.12 54.65 -39.41
N LEU A 91 -44.64 54.69 -38.17
CA LEU A 91 -43.59 53.79 -37.70
C LEU A 91 -44.09 52.33 -37.67
N GLU A 92 -45.36 52.11 -37.31
CA GLU A 92 -45.98 50.78 -37.40
C GLU A 92 -46.09 50.27 -38.83
N LYS A 93 -46.46 51.14 -39.79
CA LYS A 93 -46.46 50.80 -41.21
C LYS A 93 -45.06 50.46 -41.73
N MET A 94 -44.04 51.22 -41.34
CA MET A 94 -42.63 50.92 -41.67
C MET A 94 -42.21 49.56 -41.10
N ALA A 95 -42.50 49.30 -39.82
CA ALA A 95 -42.19 48.03 -39.18
C ALA A 95 -42.93 46.85 -39.85
N ALA A 96 -44.20 47.02 -40.20
CA ALA A 96 -45.00 46.02 -40.91
C ALA A 96 -44.43 45.73 -42.31
N TYR A 97 -44.00 46.77 -43.03
CA TYR A 97 -43.35 46.65 -44.33
C TYR A 97 -42.06 45.82 -44.25
N LEU A 98 -41.19 46.14 -43.28
CA LEU A 98 -39.95 45.40 -43.07
C LEU A 98 -40.19 43.93 -42.67
N ARG A 99 -41.22 43.66 -41.85
CA ARG A 99 -41.57 42.31 -41.36
C ARG A 99 -42.00 41.35 -42.48
N GLN A 100 -42.48 41.85 -43.61
CA GLN A 100 -42.90 41.00 -44.74
C GLN A 100 -41.73 40.54 -45.61
N ARG A 101 -40.51 41.02 -45.34
CA ARG A 101 -39.32 40.71 -46.13
C ARG A 101 -38.28 40.00 -45.27
N VAL A 102 -37.84 38.82 -45.73
CA VAL A 102 -36.67 38.15 -45.14
C VAL A 102 -35.43 38.68 -45.84
N GLY A 103 -34.60 39.40 -45.09
CA GLY A 103 -33.33 39.93 -45.61
C GLY A 103 -32.26 38.85 -45.68
N VAL A 104 -31.53 38.81 -46.79
CA VAL A 104 -30.23 38.14 -46.89
C VAL A 104 -29.18 39.23 -47.02
N GLY A 105 -28.26 39.28 -46.07
CA GLY A 105 -27.18 40.27 -46.07
C GLY A 105 -25.81 39.64 -46.23
N LEU A 106 -24.90 40.36 -46.85
CA LEU A 106 -23.47 40.14 -46.78
C LEU A 106 -22.85 41.32 -46.02
N ALA A 107 -21.87 41.07 -45.16
CA ALA A 107 -21.16 42.09 -44.42
C ALA A 107 -19.68 41.75 -44.31
N ASP A 108 -18.82 42.77 -44.36
CA ASP A 108 -17.37 42.60 -44.25
C ASP A 108 -16.87 43.33 -43.02
N VAL A 109 -16.17 42.62 -42.14
CA VAL A 109 -15.45 43.28 -41.05
C VAL A 109 -14.21 43.95 -41.66
N PRO A 110 -14.04 45.28 -41.52
CA PRO A 110 -12.91 45.97 -42.10
C PRO A 110 -11.60 45.51 -41.46
N ALA A 111 -10.56 45.33 -42.27
CA ALA A 111 -9.22 45.08 -41.77
C ALA A 111 -8.67 46.35 -41.09
N ALA A 112 -8.20 46.22 -39.86
CA ALA A 112 -7.53 47.28 -39.11
C ALA A 112 -6.01 47.28 -39.36
N VAL A 113 -5.44 46.12 -39.70
CA VAL A 113 -4.02 45.97 -40.02
C VAL A 113 -3.83 45.34 -41.42
N PRO A 114 -2.77 45.69 -42.15
CA PRO A 114 -2.46 45.06 -43.42
C PRO A 114 -1.92 43.64 -43.24
N ALA A 115 -2.14 42.79 -44.25
CA ALA A 115 -1.48 41.50 -44.35
C ALA A 115 -0.04 41.68 -44.86
N GLU A 116 0.90 41.89 -43.95
CA GLU A 116 2.30 42.05 -44.31
C GLU A 116 2.93 40.73 -44.76
N ALA A 117 3.75 40.76 -45.81
CA ALA A 117 4.49 39.59 -46.31
C ALA A 117 5.78 39.33 -45.50
N VAL A 118 5.63 39.31 -44.17
CA VAL A 118 6.71 39.01 -43.21
C VAL A 118 6.25 37.95 -42.21
N ILE A 119 7.19 37.20 -41.66
CA ILE A 119 6.88 36.29 -40.56
C ILE A 119 6.37 37.14 -39.38
N PRO A 120 5.24 36.77 -38.75
CA PRO A 120 4.71 37.48 -37.58
C PRO A 120 5.78 37.68 -36.49
N PRO A 121 6.14 38.91 -36.12
CA PRO A 121 7.20 39.18 -35.13
C PRO A 121 6.83 38.72 -33.71
N GLU A 122 5.55 38.46 -33.44
CA GLU A 122 5.04 37.98 -32.16
C GLU A 122 5.36 36.50 -31.87
N ILE A 123 5.98 35.81 -32.83
CA ILE A 123 6.53 34.47 -32.67
C ILE A 123 7.98 34.40 -33.18
N THR A 124 8.87 33.90 -32.33
CA THR A 124 10.28 33.66 -32.70
C THR A 124 10.52 32.18 -32.97
N PHE A 125 11.54 31.86 -33.76
CA PHE A 125 11.88 30.48 -34.13
C PHE A 125 13.31 30.13 -33.73
N ALA A 126 13.48 29.01 -33.02
CA ALA A 126 14.80 28.45 -32.69
C ALA A 126 15.30 27.43 -33.74
N CYS A 127 14.48 27.16 -34.76
CA CYS A 127 14.83 26.43 -35.97
C CYS A 127 14.94 27.42 -37.15
N GLU A 128 15.41 26.94 -38.30
CA GLU A 128 15.32 27.72 -39.53
C GLU A 128 13.85 27.90 -39.90
N ALA A 129 13.45 29.13 -40.22
CA ALA A 129 12.09 29.48 -40.56
C ALA A 129 12.07 30.35 -41.82
N GLU A 130 11.35 29.90 -42.84
CA GLU A 130 11.22 30.58 -44.12
C GLU A 130 9.74 30.89 -44.38
N LEU A 131 9.45 32.14 -44.74
CA LEU A 131 8.11 32.54 -45.12
C LEU A 131 7.80 32.03 -46.54
N GLY A 132 6.76 31.24 -46.66
CA GLY A 132 6.17 30.89 -47.94
C GLY A 132 5.11 31.90 -48.38
N ARG A 133 4.00 31.39 -48.92
CA ARG A 133 2.89 32.23 -49.38
C ARG A 133 2.07 32.76 -48.20
N VAL A 134 1.80 34.06 -48.23
CA VAL A 134 0.78 34.71 -47.38
C VAL A 134 -0.50 34.86 -48.20
N ASP A 135 -1.60 34.30 -47.69
CA ASP A 135 -2.92 34.43 -48.31
C ASP A 135 -3.87 35.14 -47.35
N VAL A 136 -4.68 36.05 -47.88
CA VAL A 136 -5.82 36.60 -47.16
C VAL A 136 -7.06 35.83 -47.59
N GLN A 137 -7.66 35.12 -46.65
CA GLN A 137 -8.91 34.41 -46.87
C GLN A 137 -9.91 34.84 -45.80
N PRO A 138 -11.12 35.27 -46.18
CA PRO A 138 -12.14 35.57 -45.20
C PRO A 138 -12.59 34.28 -44.51
N GLU A 139 -12.77 34.35 -43.21
CA GLU A 139 -13.52 33.38 -42.43
C GLU A 139 -14.98 33.81 -42.37
N GLU A 140 -15.91 32.91 -42.67
CA GLU A 140 -17.34 33.21 -42.72
C GLU A 140 -18.04 32.85 -41.41
N PHE A 141 -18.83 33.80 -40.91
CA PHE A 141 -19.77 33.62 -39.81
C PHE A 141 -21.17 33.92 -40.32
N VAL A 142 -22.18 33.22 -39.79
CA VAL A 142 -23.58 33.48 -40.14
C VAL A 142 -24.32 33.96 -38.90
N THR A 143 -24.89 35.16 -38.95
CA THR A 143 -25.78 35.67 -37.90
C THR A 143 -27.23 35.50 -38.33
N PHE A 144 -28.01 34.72 -37.59
CA PHE A 144 -29.45 34.58 -37.74
C PHE A 144 -30.16 35.46 -36.72
N ASN A 145 -31.06 36.33 -37.17
CA ASN A 145 -31.86 37.17 -36.29
C ASN A 145 -33.26 36.58 -36.16
N PHE A 146 -33.58 36.04 -34.98
CA PHE A 146 -34.88 35.46 -34.69
C PHE A 146 -35.75 36.45 -33.94
N ARG A 147 -36.98 36.67 -34.42
CA ARG A 147 -38.01 37.33 -33.62
C ARG A 147 -38.69 36.29 -32.76
N ILE A 148 -38.77 36.57 -31.46
CA ILE A 148 -39.49 35.76 -30.49
C ILE A 148 -40.62 36.63 -29.93
N SER A 149 -41.85 36.16 -30.06
CA SER A 149 -43.03 36.82 -29.49
C SER A 149 -43.64 35.94 -28.42
N TYR A 150 -43.78 36.50 -27.23
CA TYR A 150 -44.40 35.91 -26.06
C TYR A 150 -45.77 36.58 -25.86
N VAL A 151 -46.85 35.81 -25.94
CA VAL A 151 -48.21 36.32 -25.80
C VAL A 151 -48.88 35.59 -24.64
N CYS A 152 -49.34 36.35 -23.66
CA CYS A 152 -50.22 35.89 -22.58
C CYS A 152 -51.27 36.99 -22.31
N ASP A 153 -51.31 37.56 -21.10
CA ASP A 153 -52.08 38.78 -20.80
C ASP A 153 -51.50 40.01 -21.52
N GLU A 154 -50.17 40.07 -21.61
CA GLU A 154 -49.42 41.08 -22.34
C GLU A 154 -48.61 40.44 -23.50
N LYS A 155 -48.33 41.26 -24.52
CA LYS A 155 -47.47 40.87 -25.64
C LYS A 155 -46.06 41.44 -25.45
N ASN A 156 -45.06 40.56 -25.39
CA ASN A 156 -43.64 40.91 -25.35
C ASN A 156 -42.94 40.37 -26.61
N GLU A 157 -42.12 41.20 -27.26
CA GLU A 157 -41.34 40.82 -28.44
C GLU A 157 -39.84 41.10 -28.20
N GLU A 158 -38.98 40.22 -28.70
CA GLU A 158 -37.54 40.44 -28.76
C GLU A 158 -36.96 39.96 -30.10
N ILE A 159 -35.77 40.47 -30.43
CA ILE A 159 -34.95 39.98 -31.53
C ILE A 159 -33.69 39.36 -30.93
N LEU A 160 -33.51 38.06 -31.14
CA LEU A 160 -32.36 37.30 -30.67
C LEU A 160 -31.38 37.07 -31.84
N PRO A 161 -30.22 37.75 -31.86
CA PRO A 161 -29.14 37.42 -32.77
C PRO A 161 -28.44 36.13 -32.33
N VAL A 162 -28.26 35.20 -33.26
CA VAL A 162 -27.55 33.95 -33.04
C VAL A 162 -26.47 33.82 -34.11
N ALA A 163 -25.20 33.95 -33.71
CA ALA A 163 -24.05 33.83 -34.61
C ALA A 163 -23.42 32.44 -34.52
N VAL A 164 -23.11 31.87 -35.68
CA VAL A 164 -22.42 30.59 -35.84
C VAL A 164 -21.26 30.71 -36.82
N ASP A 165 -20.23 29.90 -36.65
CA ASP A 165 -19.16 29.76 -37.63
C ASP A 165 -19.54 28.81 -38.78
N SER A 166 -18.61 28.59 -39.71
CA SER A 166 -18.79 27.69 -40.84
C SER A 166 -18.99 26.20 -40.46
N GLU A 167 -18.60 25.80 -39.25
CA GLU A 167 -18.78 24.45 -38.71
C GLU A 167 -20.10 24.29 -37.92
N GLY A 168 -20.81 25.40 -37.69
CA GLY A 168 -22.04 25.45 -36.91
C GLY A 168 -21.82 25.56 -35.40
N GLN A 169 -20.60 25.87 -34.95
CA GLN A 169 -20.34 26.20 -33.56
C GLN A 169 -20.79 27.61 -33.24
N TRP A 170 -21.22 27.80 -31.99
CA TRP A 170 -21.71 29.07 -31.49
C TRP A 170 -20.55 30.02 -31.24
N VAL A 171 -20.72 31.27 -31.67
CA VAL A 171 -19.81 32.34 -31.26
C VAL A 171 -20.18 32.79 -29.86
N GLU A 172 -19.34 32.47 -28.87
CA GLU A 172 -19.52 32.93 -27.48
C GLU A 172 -18.71 34.19 -27.15
N ASP A 173 -17.68 34.49 -27.95
CA ASP A 173 -16.83 35.66 -27.77
C ASP A 173 -17.64 36.95 -27.97
N THR A 174 -17.81 37.71 -26.89
CA THR A 174 -18.59 38.95 -26.86
C THR A 174 -18.02 40.04 -27.75
N GLU A 175 -16.69 40.12 -27.88
CA GLU A 175 -16.02 41.12 -28.72
C GLU A 175 -16.22 40.76 -30.20
N LEU A 176 -16.07 39.48 -30.55
CA LEU A 176 -16.38 39.01 -31.89
C LEU A 176 -17.85 39.24 -32.22
N LEU A 177 -18.80 38.90 -31.33
CA LEU A 177 -20.23 39.15 -31.53
C LEU A 177 -20.53 40.64 -31.79
N ALA A 178 -19.92 41.55 -31.02
CA ALA A 178 -20.07 42.99 -31.21
C ALA A 178 -19.53 43.45 -32.58
N ARG A 179 -18.39 42.91 -33.00
CA ARG A 179 -17.79 43.19 -34.32
C ARG A 179 -18.64 42.65 -35.46
N LEU A 180 -19.14 41.41 -35.34
CA LEU A 180 -20.05 40.84 -36.31
C LEU A 180 -21.31 41.73 -36.40
N ALA A 181 -21.88 42.16 -35.26
CA ALA A 181 -23.01 43.10 -35.19
C ALA A 181 -22.74 44.41 -35.94
N ALA A 182 -21.58 45.03 -35.72
CA ALA A 182 -21.21 46.32 -36.29
C ALA A 182 -20.64 46.25 -37.72
N ALA A 183 -20.49 45.05 -38.30
CA ALA A 183 -19.90 44.88 -39.63
C ALA A 183 -20.74 45.62 -40.70
N PRO A 184 -20.13 46.53 -41.50
CA PRO A 184 -20.82 47.26 -42.54
C PRO A 184 -21.31 46.31 -43.64
N PRO A 185 -22.42 46.66 -44.32
CA PRO A 185 -22.93 45.86 -45.44
C PRO A 185 -21.90 45.83 -46.57
N ALA A 186 -21.80 44.66 -47.22
CA ALA A 186 -20.93 44.42 -48.37
C ALA A 186 -21.77 44.03 -49.59
N GLU A 187 -21.27 44.37 -50.77
CA GLU A 187 -21.88 43.98 -52.04
C GLU A 187 -21.37 42.61 -52.50
N GLY A 188 -22.25 41.84 -53.14
CA GLY A 188 -21.90 40.56 -53.74
C GLY A 188 -22.86 39.43 -53.37
N PRO A 189 -22.77 38.29 -54.07
CA PRO A 189 -23.57 37.12 -53.75
C PRO A 189 -23.07 36.47 -52.45
N VAL A 190 -24.00 35.90 -51.69
CA VAL A 190 -23.65 34.93 -50.64
C VAL A 190 -23.24 33.63 -51.32
N GLU A 191 -21.98 33.24 -51.20
CA GLU A 191 -21.43 32.02 -51.82
C GLU A 191 -21.79 30.75 -51.04
N THR A 192 -22.13 30.88 -49.75
CA THR A 192 -22.52 29.76 -48.90
C THR A 192 -23.76 29.05 -49.47
N SER A 193 -23.64 27.75 -49.75
CA SER A 193 -24.73 27.00 -50.38
C SER A 193 -26.00 26.98 -49.51
N ARG A 194 -27.18 26.95 -50.14
CA ARG A 194 -28.47 26.85 -49.45
C ARG A 194 -28.57 25.65 -48.51
N ARG A 195 -27.93 24.53 -48.87
CA ARG A 195 -27.88 23.32 -48.02
C ARG A 195 -27.06 23.56 -46.76
N ALA A 196 -25.90 24.20 -46.88
CA ALA A 196 -25.05 24.55 -45.74
C ALA A 196 -25.77 25.55 -44.82
N LEU A 197 -26.34 26.61 -45.38
CA LEU A 197 -27.16 27.58 -44.62
C LEU A 197 -28.34 26.92 -43.91
N GLY A 198 -29.00 25.94 -44.55
CA GLY A 198 -30.08 25.18 -43.91
C GLY A 198 -29.61 24.37 -42.69
N ALA A 199 -28.41 23.78 -42.74
CA ALA A 199 -27.83 23.07 -41.61
C ALA A 199 -27.46 24.02 -40.46
N LEU A 200 -26.80 25.13 -40.79
CA LEU A 200 -26.44 26.19 -39.83
C LEU A 200 -27.69 26.79 -39.17
N HIS A 201 -28.74 27.04 -39.96
CA HIS A 201 -30.03 27.52 -39.49
C HIS A 201 -30.68 26.53 -38.51
N ALA A 202 -30.71 25.23 -38.84
CA ALA A 202 -31.30 24.23 -37.95
C ALA A 202 -30.62 24.18 -36.58
N GLY A 203 -29.28 24.33 -36.58
CA GLY A 203 -28.52 24.59 -35.36
C GLY A 203 -29.05 25.82 -34.66
N ALA A 204 -28.95 26.99 -35.31
CA ALA A 204 -29.33 28.31 -34.79
C ALA A 204 -30.75 28.37 -34.19
N GLU A 205 -31.71 27.79 -34.89
CA GLU A 205 -33.10 27.70 -34.47
C GLU A 205 -33.25 26.88 -33.17
N ALA A 206 -32.52 25.77 -33.04
CA ALA A 206 -32.56 24.98 -31.81
C ALA A 206 -32.03 25.77 -30.59
N ARG A 207 -31.04 26.65 -30.79
CA ARG A 207 -30.57 27.56 -29.74
C ARG A 207 -31.58 28.65 -29.42
N ALA A 208 -32.18 29.25 -30.45
CA ALA A 208 -33.23 30.25 -30.27
C ALA A 208 -34.45 29.67 -29.55
N ARG A 209 -34.86 28.45 -29.89
CA ARG A 209 -35.92 27.70 -29.18
C ARG A 209 -35.58 27.48 -27.70
N ARG A 210 -34.36 27.02 -27.39
CA ARG A 210 -33.93 26.88 -25.98
C ARG A 210 -33.96 28.20 -25.22
N HIS A 211 -33.53 29.29 -25.84
CA HIS A 211 -33.62 30.63 -25.23
C HIS A 211 -35.09 31.02 -25.01
N ALA A 212 -35.95 30.81 -26.02
CA ALA A 212 -37.37 31.09 -25.95
C ALA A 212 -38.07 30.31 -24.83
N GLU A 213 -37.77 29.02 -24.66
CA GLU A 213 -38.30 28.19 -23.58
C GLU A 213 -37.88 28.70 -22.19
N GLN A 214 -36.62 29.11 -22.04
CA GLN A 214 -36.11 29.69 -20.79
C GLN A 214 -36.79 31.02 -20.45
N SER A 215 -36.91 31.92 -21.42
CA SER A 215 -37.59 33.21 -21.26
C SER A 215 -39.08 33.03 -21.02
N ALA A 216 -39.75 32.09 -21.71
CA ALA A 216 -41.16 31.77 -21.51
C ALA A 216 -41.43 31.27 -20.09
N THR A 217 -40.59 30.37 -19.56
CA THR A 217 -40.68 29.90 -18.18
C THR A 217 -40.58 31.06 -17.19
N ARG A 218 -39.66 32.02 -17.45
CA ARG A 218 -39.52 33.22 -16.62
C ARG A 218 -40.78 34.09 -16.65
N PHE A 219 -41.32 34.35 -17.84
CA PHE A 219 -42.54 35.14 -18.02
C PHE A 219 -43.77 34.46 -17.38
N GLU A 220 -43.90 33.13 -17.51
CA GLU A 220 -44.97 32.38 -16.84
C GLU A 220 -44.91 32.54 -15.31
N GLN A 221 -43.71 32.48 -14.71
CA GLN A 221 -43.52 32.69 -13.28
C GLN A 221 -43.88 34.12 -12.85
N GLU A 222 -43.57 35.12 -13.68
CA GLU A 222 -43.91 36.52 -13.44
C GLU A 222 -45.43 36.79 -13.56
N THR A 223 -46.11 36.10 -14.49
CA THR A 223 -47.54 36.26 -14.79
C THR A 223 -48.46 35.45 -13.86
N LEU A 224 -48.00 34.31 -13.34
CA LEU A 224 -48.81 33.40 -12.49
C LEU A 224 -49.44 34.08 -11.24
N PRO A 225 -48.76 34.99 -10.51
CA PRO A 225 -49.39 35.73 -9.41
C PRO A 225 -50.46 36.72 -9.85
N ARG A 226 -50.44 37.20 -11.11
CA ARG A 226 -51.51 38.03 -11.68
C ARG A 226 -52.75 37.18 -11.92
N LEU A 227 -52.60 36.04 -12.61
CA LEU A 227 -53.67 35.07 -12.84
C LEU A 227 -54.36 34.63 -11.53
N HIS A 228 -53.57 34.25 -10.51
CA HIS A 228 -54.14 33.84 -9.22
C HIS A 228 -54.96 34.97 -8.55
N ARG A 229 -54.50 36.22 -8.64
CA ARG A 229 -55.23 37.36 -8.09
C ARG A 229 -56.54 37.61 -8.83
N GLU A 230 -56.54 37.47 -10.16
CA GLU A 230 -57.73 37.69 -10.99
C GLU A 230 -58.77 36.58 -10.80
N ILE A 231 -58.36 35.30 -10.82
CA ILE A 231 -59.25 34.18 -10.50
C ILE A 231 -59.82 34.32 -9.09
N SER A 232 -59.00 34.71 -8.10
CA SER A 232 -59.46 34.90 -6.72
C SER A 232 -60.51 36.02 -6.62
N ARG A 233 -60.33 37.12 -7.37
CA ARG A 233 -61.30 38.22 -7.43
C ARG A 233 -62.61 37.79 -8.09
N LEU A 234 -62.54 37.10 -9.23
CA LEU A 234 -63.72 36.56 -9.92
C LEU A 234 -64.49 35.61 -9.01
N ARG A 235 -63.80 34.66 -8.38
CA ARG A 235 -64.41 33.70 -7.46
C ARG A 235 -65.07 34.39 -6.27
N ALA A 236 -64.40 35.35 -5.63
CA ALA A 236 -64.97 36.08 -4.50
C ALA A 236 -66.25 36.83 -4.89
N PHE A 237 -66.27 37.48 -6.07
CA PHE A 237 -67.44 38.17 -6.59
C PHE A 237 -68.64 37.22 -6.79
N TYR A 238 -68.46 36.13 -7.54
CA TYR A 238 -69.55 35.19 -7.81
C TYR A 238 -70.00 34.42 -6.55
N GLN A 239 -69.09 34.09 -5.64
CA GLN A 239 -69.44 33.45 -4.37
C GLN A 239 -70.28 34.36 -3.47
N ALA A 240 -70.00 35.66 -3.44
CA ALA A 240 -70.82 36.63 -2.71
C ALA A 240 -72.25 36.67 -3.29
N GLN A 241 -72.38 36.71 -4.62
CA GLN A 241 -73.70 36.68 -5.29
C GLN A 241 -74.46 35.37 -5.02
N ILE A 242 -73.78 34.22 -4.98
CA ILE A 242 -74.41 32.92 -4.69
C ILE A 242 -74.87 32.83 -3.23
N HIS A 243 -74.13 33.40 -2.28
CA HIS A 243 -74.46 33.33 -0.85
C HIS A 243 -75.72 34.15 -0.49
N GLU A 244 -76.09 35.14 -1.30
CA GLU A 244 -77.30 35.95 -1.09
C GLU A 244 -78.60 35.22 -1.49
N LEU A 245 -78.51 34.04 -2.12
CA LEU A 245 -79.63 33.25 -2.64
C LEU A 245 -80.13 32.20 -1.63
N ASP A 246 -81.45 31.97 -1.58
CA ASP A 246 -82.06 30.95 -0.72
C ASP A 246 -81.97 29.55 -1.37
N PRO A 247 -81.31 28.55 -0.73
CA PRO A 247 -81.22 27.20 -1.27
C PRO A 247 -82.56 26.46 -1.38
N GLN A 248 -83.63 26.95 -0.76
CA GLN A 248 -84.95 26.30 -0.77
C GLN A 248 -85.93 26.87 -1.82
N ASP A 249 -85.63 28.01 -2.48
CA ASP A 249 -86.42 28.53 -3.61
C ASP A 249 -85.88 27.97 -4.95
N GLU A 250 -86.73 27.29 -5.72
CA GLU A 250 -86.37 26.70 -7.02
C GLU A 250 -85.78 27.73 -8.01
N ARG A 251 -86.25 28.99 -7.97
CA ARG A 251 -85.74 30.05 -8.86
C ARG A 251 -84.34 30.51 -8.49
N ASP A 252 -84.05 30.55 -7.19
CA ASP A 252 -82.72 30.88 -6.66
C ASP A 252 -81.73 29.74 -6.95
N GLN A 253 -82.21 28.50 -6.96
CA GLN A 253 -81.40 27.35 -7.37
C GLN A 253 -81.01 27.40 -8.86
N ASP A 254 -81.94 27.74 -9.76
CA ASP A 254 -81.64 27.97 -11.18
C ASP A 254 -80.64 29.12 -11.38
N LEU A 255 -80.77 30.20 -10.61
CA LEU A 255 -79.88 31.37 -10.68
C LEU A 255 -78.48 31.03 -10.17
N ARG A 256 -78.38 30.23 -9.11
CA ARG A 256 -77.13 29.70 -8.59
C ARG A 256 -76.40 28.84 -9.63
N ASP A 257 -77.10 27.91 -10.29
CA ASP A 257 -76.53 27.08 -11.35
C ASP A 257 -76.04 27.92 -12.55
N ARG A 258 -76.70 29.05 -12.82
CA ARG A 258 -76.24 30.02 -13.82
C ARG A 258 -74.94 30.71 -13.39
N TYR A 259 -74.87 31.24 -12.17
CA TYR A 259 -73.65 31.88 -11.67
C TYR A 259 -72.48 30.91 -11.57
N GLU A 260 -72.71 29.66 -11.17
CA GLU A 260 -71.66 28.63 -11.14
C GLU A 260 -71.13 28.31 -12.55
N ARG A 261 -72.02 28.25 -13.56
CA ARG A 261 -71.61 28.09 -14.97
C ARG A 261 -70.83 29.30 -15.48
N GLU A 262 -71.30 30.52 -15.22
CA GLU A 262 -70.60 31.75 -15.64
C GLU A 262 -69.22 31.86 -14.98
N LEU A 263 -69.10 31.55 -13.68
CA LEU A 263 -67.81 31.53 -12.99
C LEU A 263 -66.84 30.53 -13.61
N ARG A 264 -67.31 29.32 -13.96
CA ARG A 264 -66.48 28.31 -14.65
C ARG A 264 -65.98 28.82 -15.99
N LEU A 265 -66.87 29.34 -16.84
CA LEU A 265 -66.53 29.88 -18.16
C LEU A 265 -65.52 31.03 -18.07
N ARG A 266 -65.74 31.99 -17.16
CA ARG A 266 -64.83 33.12 -16.96
C ARG A 266 -63.47 32.69 -16.42
N THR A 267 -63.44 31.69 -15.53
CA THR A 267 -62.18 31.15 -15.02
C THR A 267 -61.40 30.45 -16.14
N GLU A 268 -62.07 29.66 -16.99
CA GLU A 268 -61.45 29.02 -18.15
C GLU A 268 -60.92 30.04 -19.17
N GLU A 269 -61.70 31.10 -19.45
CA GLU A 269 -61.28 32.22 -20.30
C GLU A 269 -60.02 32.90 -19.75
N GLU A 270 -59.97 33.16 -18.43
CA GLU A 270 -58.81 33.79 -17.79
C GLU A 270 -57.55 32.91 -17.83
N ILE A 271 -57.71 31.59 -17.61
CA ILE A 271 -56.62 30.62 -17.73
C ILE A 271 -56.09 30.57 -19.17
N LEU A 272 -56.98 30.62 -20.17
CA LEU A 272 -56.60 30.63 -21.57
C LEU A 272 -55.88 31.92 -21.97
N ASN A 273 -56.35 33.08 -21.52
CA ASN A 273 -55.70 34.37 -21.78
C ASN A 273 -54.30 34.44 -21.16
N HIS A 274 -54.13 33.86 -19.97
CA HIS A 274 -52.84 33.80 -19.29
C HIS A 274 -51.94 32.64 -19.75
N ARG A 275 -52.37 31.83 -20.72
CA ARG A 275 -51.56 30.76 -21.28
C ARG A 275 -50.48 31.35 -22.19
N MET A 276 -49.22 31.06 -21.87
CA MET A 276 -48.09 31.52 -22.67
C MET A 276 -48.10 30.87 -24.05
N THR A 277 -48.15 31.72 -25.07
CA THR A 277 -47.97 31.34 -26.48
C THR A 277 -46.69 31.97 -26.99
N VAL A 278 -45.75 31.13 -27.43
CA VAL A 278 -44.47 31.58 -27.97
C VAL A 278 -44.43 31.30 -29.46
N SER A 279 -44.11 32.33 -30.24
CA SER A 279 -43.84 32.16 -31.68
C SER A 279 -42.41 32.58 -32.00
N LEU A 280 -41.72 31.74 -32.76
CA LEU A 280 -40.35 31.92 -33.21
C LEU A 280 -40.35 32.04 -34.73
N SER A 281 -39.78 33.12 -35.27
CA SER A 281 -39.68 33.33 -36.71
C SER A 281 -38.34 33.97 -37.08
N LEU A 282 -37.67 33.44 -38.11
CA LEU A 282 -36.48 34.07 -38.68
C LEU A 282 -36.86 35.40 -39.36
N VAL A 283 -36.18 36.48 -38.99
CA VAL A 283 -36.38 37.83 -39.58
C VAL A 283 -35.45 38.02 -40.77
N ASN A 284 -34.16 37.75 -40.56
CA ASN A 284 -33.13 37.85 -41.59
C ASN A 284 -31.93 36.99 -41.16
N PHE A 285 -31.04 36.75 -42.11
CA PHE A 285 -29.70 36.29 -41.79
C PHE A 285 -28.68 37.08 -42.59
N ARG A 286 -27.46 37.13 -42.07
CA ARG A 286 -26.32 37.72 -42.75
C ARG A 286 -25.12 36.80 -42.69
N VAL A 287 -24.37 36.75 -43.78
CA VAL A 287 -23.03 36.17 -43.82
C VAL A 287 -22.05 37.31 -43.58
N VAL A 288 -21.22 37.15 -42.57
CA VAL A 288 -20.24 38.14 -42.14
C VAL A 288 -18.85 37.56 -42.37
N ARG A 289 -18.04 38.23 -43.19
CA ARG A 289 -16.69 37.81 -43.52
C ARG A 289 -15.69 38.55 -42.65
N VAL A 290 -14.87 37.78 -41.92
CA VAL A 290 -13.77 38.30 -41.11
C VAL A 290 -12.46 38.06 -41.85
N PRO A 291 -11.68 39.10 -42.19
CA PRO A 291 -10.45 38.91 -42.96
C PRO A 291 -9.37 38.22 -42.11
N ARG A 292 -8.91 37.04 -42.53
CA ARG A 292 -7.79 36.30 -41.91
C ARG A 292 -6.58 36.27 -42.84
N ALA A 293 -5.41 36.61 -42.32
CA ALA A 293 -4.14 36.36 -43.03
C ALA A 293 -3.57 35.00 -42.60
N ARG A 294 -3.24 34.16 -43.57
CA ARG A 294 -2.65 32.82 -43.42
C ARG A 294 -1.20 32.85 -43.86
N TYR A 295 -0.29 32.76 -42.90
CA TYR A 295 1.17 32.76 -43.10
C TYR A 295 1.67 31.32 -43.14
N ARG A 296 2.00 30.81 -44.33
CA ARG A 296 2.63 29.48 -44.46
C ARG A 296 4.12 29.61 -44.16
N VAL A 297 4.54 29.17 -42.99
CA VAL A 297 5.95 29.20 -42.58
C VAL A 297 6.51 27.79 -42.66
N ARG A 298 7.57 27.62 -43.45
CA ARG A 298 8.34 26.39 -43.54
C ARG A 298 9.41 26.41 -42.46
N LEU A 299 9.41 25.37 -41.64
CA LEU A 299 10.30 25.17 -40.51
C LEU A 299 11.24 24.00 -40.83
N GLU A 300 12.53 24.21 -40.64
CA GLU A 300 13.57 23.24 -40.98
C GLU A 300 14.61 23.07 -39.87
N ARG A 301 15.00 21.81 -39.67
CA ARG A 301 16.13 21.35 -38.86
C ARG A 301 16.79 20.15 -39.56
N PRO A 302 18.02 19.77 -39.19
CA PRO A 302 18.75 18.68 -39.84
C PRO A 302 18.00 17.34 -39.98
N HIS A 303 17.00 17.07 -39.12
CA HIS A 303 16.24 15.82 -39.10
C HIS A 303 14.72 16.00 -39.27
N ALA A 304 14.23 17.22 -39.48
CA ALA A 304 12.80 17.47 -39.58
C ALA A 304 12.49 18.68 -40.45
N ARG A 305 11.39 18.58 -41.19
CA ARG A 305 10.83 19.66 -42.01
C ARG A 305 9.32 19.67 -41.85
N ARG A 306 8.74 20.84 -41.59
CA ARG A 306 7.28 21.00 -41.50
C ARG A 306 6.86 22.37 -42.00
N THR A 307 5.74 22.44 -42.72
CA THR A 307 5.07 23.71 -43.00
C THR A 307 3.94 23.89 -42.00
N HIS A 308 3.93 25.00 -41.27
CA HIS A 308 2.84 25.38 -40.38
C HIS A 308 2.14 26.63 -40.93
N VAL A 309 0.82 26.73 -40.72
CA VAL A 309 0.03 27.90 -41.14
C VAL A 309 -0.33 28.68 -39.90
N PHE A 310 0.25 29.87 -39.76
CA PHE A 310 -0.13 30.81 -38.71
C PHE A 310 -1.27 31.69 -39.22
N GLU A 311 -2.26 31.96 -38.39
CA GLU A 311 -3.40 32.79 -38.78
C GLU A 311 -3.43 34.08 -37.97
N ARG A 312 -3.73 35.21 -38.62
CA ARG A 312 -3.92 36.52 -37.98
C ARG A 312 -5.32 37.05 -38.29
N ASP A 313 -6.01 37.51 -37.25
CA ASP A 313 -7.19 38.36 -37.40
C ASP A 313 -6.76 39.74 -37.93
N LEU A 314 -7.07 40.08 -39.17
CA LEU A 314 -6.68 41.39 -39.72
C LEU A 314 -7.51 42.54 -39.17
N ALA A 315 -8.65 42.25 -38.53
CA ALA A 315 -9.51 43.26 -37.94
C ALA A 315 -9.12 43.61 -36.49
N THR A 316 -8.41 42.72 -35.76
CA THR A 316 -7.81 43.06 -34.44
C THR A 316 -6.29 43.16 -34.47
N GLY A 317 -5.65 42.64 -35.51
CA GLY A 317 -4.21 42.43 -35.56
C GLY A 317 -3.72 41.28 -34.68
N THR A 318 -4.60 40.51 -34.04
CA THR A 318 -4.18 39.43 -33.13
C THR A 318 -3.72 38.20 -33.92
N LEU A 319 -2.52 37.70 -33.61
CA LEU A 319 -2.01 36.42 -34.11
C LEU A 319 -2.62 35.26 -33.31
N ILE A 320 -3.25 34.32 -34.00
CA ILE A 320 -3.71 33.05 -33.43
C ILE A 320 -2.49 32.17 -33.25
N ARG A 321 -2.00 32.11 -32.02
CA ARG A 321 -0.80 31.34 -31.67
C ARG A 321 -1.16 29.86 -31.49
N PRO A 322 -0.45 28.93 -32.17
CA PRO A 322 -0.63 27.51 -31.91
C PRO A 322 -0.14 27.16 -30.50
N GLY A 323 -0.75 26.14 -29.91
CA GLY A 323 -0.25 25.53 -28.68
C GLY A 323 0.97 24.65 -28.94
N CYS A 324 1.85 24.54 -27.95
CA CYS A 324 2.94 23.56 -27.97
C CYS A 324 2.36 22.14 -28.03
N GLU A 325 2.78 21.32 -28.98
CA GLU A 325 2.30 19.94 -29.12
C GLU A 325 2.78 19.00 -27.98
N ALA A 326 3.62 19.48 -27.06
CA ALA A 326 4.09 18.74 -25.90
C ALA A 326 3.46 19.20 -24.57
N CYS A 327 3.28 20.51 -24.34
CA CYS A 327 2.75 21.04 -23.07
C CYS A 327 1.45 21.84 -23.20
N GLY A 328 0.97 22.10 -24.42
CA GLY A 328 -0.27 22.84 -24.69
C GLY A 328 -0.14 24.37 -24.61
N THR A 329 0.94 24.92 -24.04
CA THR A 329 1.11 26.36 -23.89
C THR A 329 1.17 27.08 -25.25
N SER A 330 0.42 28.17 -25.39
CA SER A 330 0.48 29.07 -26.56
C SER A 330 1.92 29.51 -26.85
N LEU A 331 2.37 29.31 -28.09
CA LEU A 331 3.75 29.54 -28.49
C LEU A 331 4.04 31.04 -28.74
N THR A 332 5.01 31.59 -28.00
CA THR A 332 5.68 32.87 -28.31
C THR A 332 7.07 32.66 -28.94
N ALA A 333 7.65 31.48 -28.69
CA ALA A 333 8.83 30.98 -29.34
C ALA A 333 8.54 29.52 -29.71
N ALA A 334 8.84 29.16 -30.95
CA ALA A 334 8.61 27.83 -31.49
C ALA A 334 9.91 27.19 -31.95
N ASP A 335 9.95 25.88 -31.86
CA ASP A 335 11.01 25.04 -32.36
C ASP A 335 10.42 23.76 -32.95
N LEU A 336 11.20 23.07 -33.78
CA LEU A 336 10.83 21.82 -34.42
C LEU A 336 11.61 20.67 -33.78
N CYS A 337 10.95 19.65 -33.26
CA CYS A 337 11.67 18.44 -32.84
C CYS A 337 12.00 17.54 -34.05
N ALA A 338 12.88 16.55 -33.88
CA ALA A 338 13.28 15.59 -34.91
C ALA A 338 12.09 14.75 -35.42
N GLY A 339 11.03 14.58 -34.61
CA GLY A 339 9.76 13.99 -35.04
C GLY A 339 8.85 14.93 -35.83
N GLY A 340 9.22 16.20 -36.05
CA GLY A 340 8.40 17.18 -36.77
C GLY A 340 7.34 17.91 -35.92
N HIS A 341 7.36 17.74 -34.59
CA HIS A 341 6.43 18.42 -33.70
C HIS A 341 6.81 19.88 -33.47
N LEU A 342 5.81 20.76 -33.46
CA LEU A 342 5.95 22.19 -33.16
C LEU A 342 5.86 22.41 -31.64
N VAL A 343 6.97 22.77 -31.03
CA VAL A 343 7.10 22.80 -29.56
C VAL A 343 7.76 24.08 -29.07
N CYS A 344 7.60 24.41 -27.79
CA CYS A 344 8.33 25.53 -27.19
C CYS A 344 9.79 25.13 -26.91
N PRO A 345 10.73 26.09 -26.83
CA PRO A 345 12.14 25.83 -26.52
C PRO A 345 12.38 25.05 -25.22
N GLY A 346 11.47 25.14 -24.24
CA GLY A 346 11.56 24.39 -22.98
C GLY A 346 11.22 22.90 -23.11
N CYS A 347 10.44 22.53 -24.13
CA CYS A 347 9.98 21.15 -24.34
C CYS A 347 10.85 20.35 -25.30
N VAL A 348 11.80 20.97 -25.99
CA VAL A 348 12.77 20.33 -26.89
C VAL A 348 14.14 20.27 -26.24
N ARG A 349 14.83 19.13 -26.38
CA ARG A 349 16.18 18.92 -25.85
C ARG A 349 17.03 18.17 -26.85
N ALA A 350 18.28 18.59 -27.01
CA ALA A 350 19.25 17.84 -27.80
C ALA A 350 19.68 16.56 -27.05
N CYS A 351 19.69 15.43 -27.74
CA CYS A 351 20.27 14.21 -27.23
C CYS A 351 21.79 14.40 -27.07
N ALA A 352 22.33 14.14 -25.88
CA ALA A 352 23.76 14.31 -25.62
C ALA A 352 24.66 13.31 -26.37
N LEU A 353 24.08 12.26 -26.96
CA LEU A 353 24.81 11.24 -27.73
C LEU A 353 24.76 11.50 -29.25
N CYS A 354 23.58 11.72 -29.81
CA CYS A 354 23.41 11.87 -31.26
C CYS A 354 23.09 13.30 -31.73
N GLY A 355 22.92 14.26 -30.81
CA GLY A 355 22.61 15.66 -31.13
C GLY A 355 21.17 15.93 -31.58
N ARG A 356 20.35 14.91 -31.85
CA ARG A 356 18.96 15.11 -32.31
C ARG A 356 18.12 15.83 -31.27
N ALA A 357 17.39 16.85 -31.70
CA ALA A 357 16.50 17.66 -30.88
C ALA A 357 15.15 16.95 -30.72
N GLU A 358 14.89 16.34 -29.56
CA GLU A 358 13.68 15.56 -29.31
C GLU A 358 12.80 16.28 -28.29
N CYS A 359 11.48 16.22 -28.47
CA CYS A 359 10.55 16.74 -27.48
C CYS A 359 10.12 15.67 -26.48
N ALA A 360 9.50 16.09 -25.36
CA ALA A 360 8.96 15.16 -24.36
C ALA A 360 7.96 14.14 -24.96
N ALA A 361 7.13 14.56 -25.92
CA ALA A 361 6.20 13.67 -26.62
C ALA A 361 6.91 12.61 -27.48
N CYS A 362 8.10 12.91 -28.00
CA CYS A 362 8.96 11.94 -28.71
C CYS A 362 9.75 11.02 -27.76
N GLY A 363 9.61 11.19 -26.44
CA GLY A 363 10.21 10.30 -25.45
C GLY A 363 11.66 10.63 -25.08
N VAL A 364 12.09 11.88 -25.23
CA VAL A 364 13.36 12.33 -24.64
C VAL A 364 13.30 12.16 -23.11
N ALA A 365 14.32 11.55 -22.54
CA ALA A 365 14.43 11.30 -21.11
C ALA A 365 15.77 11.78 -20.57
N LEU A 366 15.90 11.91 -19.26
CA LEU A 366 17.18 12.16 -18.61
C LEU A 366 17.83 10.84 -18.23
N CYS A 367 19.14 10.75 -18.42
CA CYS A 367 19.91 9.61 -17.93
C CYS A 367 20.07 9.71 -16.40
N GLU A 368 19.61 8.71 -15.66
CA GLU A 368 19.71 8.65 -14.18
C GLU A 368 21.15 8.58 -13.64
N ARG A 369 22.14 8.41 -14.53
CA ARG A 369 23.57 8.33 -14.15
C ARG A 369 24.33 9.62 -14.36
N CYS A 370 24.03 10.39 -15.41
CA CYS A 370 24.75 11.63 -15.71
C CYS A 370 23.85 12.87 -15.87
N GLY A 371 22.53 12.74 -15.76
CA GLY A 371 21.58 13.85 -15.88
C GLY A 371 21.43 14.43 -17.29
N ARG A 372 22.14 13.90 -18.30
CA ARG A 372 22.06 14.38 -19.69
C ARG A 372 20.81 13.85 -20.40
N SER A 373 20.24 14.65 -21.31
CA SER A 373 19.11 14.24 -22.16
C SER A 373 19.50 13.19 -23.19
N VAL A 374 18.68 12.15 -23.32
CA VAL A 374 18.83 11.06 -24.28
C VAL A 374 17.54 10.78 -25.03
N CYS A 375 17.64 10.65 -26.35
CA CYS A 375 16.51 10.29 -27.21
C CYS A 375 16.09 8.82 -27.01
N ALA A 376 14.92 8.46 -27.55
CA ALA A 376 14.37 7.12 -27.45
C ALA A 376 15.28 6.03 -28.03
N GLU A 377 16.10 6.34 -29.04
CA GLU A 377 17.06 5.40 -29.60
C GLU A 377 18.33 5.27 -28.75
N CYS A 378 18.85 6.38 -28.23
CA CYS A 378 20.11 6.40 -27.47
C CYS A 378 19.94 6.06 -25.98
N ARG A 379 18.70 5.90 -25.52
CA ARG A 379 18.39 5.45 -24.17
C ARG A 379 18.32 3.93 -24.09
N VAL A 380 18.62 3.40 -22.92
CA VAL A 380 18.52 2.00 -22.57
C VAL A 380 17.80 1.91 -21.23
N THR A 381 16.78 1.06 -21.15
CA THR A 381 16.10 0.77 -19.88
C THR A 381 16.81 -0.38 -19.20
N CYS A 382 17.24 -0.17 -17.95
CA CYS A 382 17.89 -1.22 -17.17
C CYS A 382 16.91 -2.36 -16.87
N ALA A 383 17.24 -3.61 -17.22
CA ALA A 383 16.39 -4.76 -16.94
C ALA A 383 16.34 -5.18 -15.45
N VAL A 384 17.11 -4.51 -14.58
CA VAL A 384 17.19 -4.80 -13.14
C VAL A 384 16.45 -3.76 -12.31
N CYS A 385 16.67 -2.47 -12.57
CA CYS A 385 16.08 -1.37 -11.80
C CYS A 385 15.11 -0.49 -12.59
N GLU A 386 14.87 -0.79 -13.87
CA GLU A 386 13.93 -0.10 -14.77
C GLU A 386 14.24 1.37 -15.08
N ASN A 387 15.32 1.91 -14.48
CA ASN A 387 15.78 3.27 -14.75
C ASN A 387 16.30 3.42 -16.18
N VAL A 388 16.07 4.61 -16.74
CA VAL A 388 16.55 5.01 -18.06
C VAL A 388 17.98 5.53 -17.94
N VAL A 389 18.89 4.93 -18.71
CA VAL A 389 20.29 5.35 -18.80
C VAL A 389 20.69 5.57 -20.27
N CYS A 390 21.75 6.33 -20.49
CA CYS A 390 22.33 6.44 -21.83
C CYS A 390 23.11 5.16 -22.17
N ARG A 391 23.29 4.86 -23.46
CA ARG A 391 24.06 3.69 -23.91
C ARG A 391 25.49 3.61 -23.34
N GLU A 392 26.12 4.75 -23.02
CA GLU A 392 27.45 4.80 -22.38
C GLU A 392 27.46 4.28 -20.94
N HIS A 393 26.33 4.37 -20.21
CA HIS A 393 26.20 3.91 -18.83
C HIS A 393 25.40 2.61 -18.72
N SER A 394 25.45 1.79 -19.78
CA SER A 394 24.79 0.50 -19.87
C SER A 394 25.72 -0.55 -20.46
N GLY A 395 25.64 -1.76 -19.93
CA GLY A 395 26.28 -2.93 -20.50
C GLY A 395 25.31 -4.10 -20.60
N ALA A 396 25.70 -5.15 -21.32
CA ALA A 396 24.94 -6.40 -21.40
C ALA A 396 25.50 -7.41 -20.39
N CYS A 397 24.62 -8.06 -19.62
CA CYS A 397 25.06 -9.17 -18.77
C CYS A 397 25.41 -10.39 -19.66
N PRO A 398 26.59 -11.01 -19.52
CA PRO A 398 27.00 -12.14 -20.36
C PRO A 398 26.19 -13.42 -20.12
N VAL A 399 25.39 -13.48 -19.04
CA VAL A 399 24.59 -14.65 -18.67
C VAL A 399 23.17 -14.59 -19.27
N CYS A 400 22.49 -13.43 -19.22
CA CYS A 400 21.14 -13.28 -19.76
C CYS A 400 21.03 -12.38 -20.98
N SER A 401 22.13 -11.76 -21.40
CA SER A 401 22.22 -10.79 -22.51
C SER A 401 21.30 -9.56 -22.36
N ARG A 402 20.68 -9.37 -21.19
CA ARG A 402 19.82 -8.20 -20.93
C ARG A 402 20.65 -6.98 -20.58
N PRO A 403 20.23 -5.78 -21.02
CA PRO A 403 20.90 -4.54 -20.67
C PRO A 403 20.72 -4.21 -19.18
N ALA A 404 21.80 -3.79 -18.54
CA ALA A 404 21.78 -3.29 -17.17
C ALA A 404 22.66 -2.04 -17.07
N CYS A 405 22.30 -1.11 -16.19
CA CYS A 405 23.14 0.06 -15.93
C CYS A 405 24.40 -0.35 -15.16
N ASP A 406 25.45 0.45 -15.26
CA ASP A 406 26.75 0.16 -14.61
C ASP A 406 26.64 0.02 -13.08
N ALA A 407 25.61 0.58 -12.45
CA ALA A 407 25.36 0.41 -11.02
C ALA A 407 24.78 -0.98 -10.67
N CYS A 408 24.04 -1.57 -11.60
CA CYS A 408 23.42 -2.90 -11.47
C CYS A 408 24.28 -4.03 -12.04
N LEU A 409 25.26 -3.70 -12.88
CA LEU A 409 26.36 -4.60 -13.25
C LEU A 409 27.40 -4.58 -12.14
N ARG A 410 27.72 -5.76 -11.61
CA ARG A 410 28.76 -5.95 -10.59
C ARG A 410 29.69 -7.04 -11.06
N GLU A 411 30.95 -6.98 -10.65
CA GLU A 411 31.94 -7.98 -10.99
C GLU A 411 31.93 -9.14 -10.00
N CYS A 412 32.12 -10.35 -10.51
CA CYS A 412 32.45 -11.49 -9.66
C CYS A 412 33.83 -11.27 -9.02
N ALA A 413 33.93 -11.41 -7.71
CA ALA A 413 35.18 -11.20 -6.98
C ALA A 413 36.28 -12.24 -7.28
N LEU A 414 35.97 -13.30 -8.03
CA LEU A 414 36.90 -14.37 -8.39
C LEU A 414 37.30 -14.32 -9.87
N CYS A 415 36.35 -14.14 -10.79
CA CYS A 415 36.63 -14.14 -12.23
C CYS A 415 36.53 -12.76 -12.90
N HIS A 416 36.18 -11.71 -12.15
CA HIS A 416 36.01 -10.34 -12.61
C HIS A 416 35.00 -10.12 -13.75
N SER A 417 34.24 -11.16 -14.12
CA SER A 417 33.19 -11.05 -15.14
C SER A 417 32.04 -10.16 -14.61
N PRO A 418 31.68 -9.07 -15.32
CA PRO A 418 30.58 -8.19 -14.93
C PRO A 418 29.24 -8.86 -15.23
N GLN A 419 28.39 -9.04 -14.22
CA GLN A 419 27.08 -9.67 -14.34
C GLN A 419 26.03 -8.83 -13.62
N CYS A 420 24.76 -8.96 -14.01
CA CYS A 420 23.68 -8.30 -13.27
C CYS A 420 23.53 -8.95 -11.89
N ALA A 421 23.07 -8.16 -10.92
CA ALA A 421 22.94 -8.58 -9.52
C ALA A 421 22.15 -9.90 -9.32
N THR A 422 21.22 -10.24 -10.22
CA THR A 422 20.45 -11.49 -10.16
C THR A 422 21.29 -12.76 -10.39
N HIS A 423 22.45 -12.67 -11.04
CA HIS A 423 23.34 -13.81 -11.30
C HIS A 423 24.52 -13.89 -10.33
N LEU A 424 24.60 -12.96 -9.39
CA LEU A 424 25.63 -12.94 -8.35
C LEU A 424 24.98 -13.27 -7.01
N ALA A 425 25.69 -13.99 -6.16
CA ALA A 425 25.32 -14.13 -4.75
C ALA A 425 26.49 -13.77 -3.86
N ALA A 426 26.19 -13.14 -2.73
CA ALA A 426 27.18 -12.90 -1.69
C ALA A 426 27.58 -14.22 -1.03
N CYS A 427 28.89 -14.43 -0.87
CA CYS A 427 29.40 -15.55 -0.10
C CYS A 427 28.98 -15.39 1.38
N ALA A 428 28.40 -16.44 1.97
CA ALA A 428 27.97 -16.44 3.38
C ALA A 428 29.11 -16.23 4.39
N VAL A 429 30.36 -16.45 3.99
CA VAL A 429 31.54 -16.35 4.86
C VAL A 429 32.21 -14.98 4.75
N CYS A 430 32.42 -14.44 3.53
CA CYS A 430 33.18 -13.20 3.33
C CYS A 430 32.37 -12.04 2.72
N GLY A 431 31.11 -12.26 2.36
CA GLY A 431 30.23 -11.25 1.76
C GLY A 431 30.54 -10.87 0.31
N ARG A 432 31.68 -11.28 -0.26
CA ARG A 432 32.06 -10.99 -1.65
C ARG A 432 31.10 -11.66 -2.64
N LEU A 433 30.77 -10.97 -3.73
CA LEU A 433 29.88 -11.47 -4.78
C LEU A 433 30.58 -12.51 -5.65
N ALA A 434 29.95 -13.67 -5.84
CA ALA A 434 30.42 -14.72 -6.73
C ALA A 434 29.33 -15.10 -7.74
N CYS A 435 29.73 -15.34 -8.99
CA CYS A 435 28.84 -15.83 -10.03
C CYS A 435 28.52 -17.31 -9.85
N ALA A 436 27.52 -17.81 -10.58
CA ALA A 436 27.10 -19.21 -10.51
C ALA A 436 28.23 -20.23 -10.77
N ALA A 437 29.22 -19.89 -11.60
CA ALA A 437 30.36 -20.75 -11.91
C ALA A 437 31.46 -20.72 -10.83
N CYS A 438 31.50 -19.70 -9.98
CA CYS A 438 32.53 -19.51 -8.96
C CYS A 438 32.01 -19.71 -7.52
N ARG A 439 30.74 -20.12 -7.39
CA ARG A 439 30.07 -20.36 -6.11
C ARG A 439 29.66 -21.81 -5.99
N GLU A 440 29.78 -22.31 -4.77
CA GLU A 440 29.24 -23.59 -4.34
C GLU A 440 28.07 -23.35 -3.37
N THR A 441 27.20 -24.35 -3.22
CA THR A 441 26.08 -24.29 -2.26
C THR A 441 26.40 -25.16 -1.05
N CYS A 442 26.36 -24.57 0.15
CA CYS A 442 26.59 -25.33 1.37
C CYS A 442 25.43 -26.31 1.62
N SER A 443 25.75 -27.58 1.84
CA SER A 443 24.76 -28.65 2.06
C SER A 443 24.02 -28.57 3.41
N GLU A 444 24.46 -27.71 4.32
CA GLU A 444 23.85 -27.52 5.65
C GLU A 444 22.93 -26.30 5.71
N CYS A 445 23.44 -25.11 5.36
CA CYS A 445 22.63 -23.89 5.40
C CYS A 445 21.99 -23.49 4.06
N GLY A 446 22.34 -24.16 2.95
CA GLY A 446 21.86 -23.82 1.61
C GLY A 446 22.42 -22.51 1.04
N ALA A 447 23.28 -21.80 1.78
CA ALA A 447 23.83 -20.52 1.34
C ALA A 447 24.96 -20.70 0.32
N ALA A 448 25.10 -19.70 -0.57
CA ALA A 448 26.22 -19.64 -1.52
C ALA A 448 27.53 -19.36 -0.79
N CYS A 449 28.58 -20.09 -1.14
CA CYS A 449 29.95 -19.85 -0.70
C CYS A 449 30.87 -19.75 -1.92
N CYS A 450 31.81 -18.81 -1.92
CA CYS A 450 32.78 -18.72 -2.99
C CYS A 450 33.72 -19.93 -2.93
N ALA A 451 34.33 -20.32 -4.05
CA ALA A 451 35.20 -21.49 -4.13
C ALA A 451 36.29 -21.54 -3.02
N GLU A 452 36.85 -20.39 -2.64
CA GLU A 452 37.84 -20.29 -1.54
C GLU A 452 37.29 -20.65 -0.14
N HIS A 453 36.00 -20.44 0.10
CA HIS A 453 35.33 -20.73 1.37
C HIS A 453 34.42 -21.96 1.29
N ALA A 454 34.54 -22.73 0.21
CA ALA A 454 33.91 -24.03 0.05
C ALA A 454 34.93 -25.12 0.44
N GLY A 455 34.46 -26.14 1.14
CA GLY A 455 35.23 -27.35 1.39
C GLY A 455 34.34 -28.57 1.33
N THR A 456 34.93 -29.75 1.22
CA THR A 456 34.21 -31.02 1.23
C THR A 456 34.35 -31.70 2.58
N CYS A 457 33.27 -32.30 3.06
CA CYS A 457 33.36 -33.21 4.20
C CYS A 457 34.00 -34.52 3.72
N GLU A 458 35.11 -34.92 4.33
CA GLU A 458 35.83 -36.14 3.97
C GLU A 458 35.03 -37.43 4.24
N ARG A 459 33.86 -37.35 4.89
CA ARG A 459 33.02 -38.52 5.22
C ARG A 459 31.94 -38.73 4.17
N CYS A 460 31.15 -37.68 3.90
CA CYS A 460 30.03 -37.77 2.96
C CYS A 460 30.32 -37.19 1.58
N GLY A 461 31.48 -36.58 1.36
CA GLY A 461 31.90 -35.99 0.08
C GLY A 461 31.14 -34.71 -0.32
N ARG A 462 30.10 -34.32 0.43
CA ARG A 462 29.29 -33.13 0.16
C ARG A 462 30.05 -31.84 0.46
N VAL A 463 29.67 -30.76 -0.22
CA VAL A 463 30.27 -29.43 -0.07
C VAL A 463 29.59 -28.63 1.05
N PHE A 464 30.40 -27.97 1.86
CA PHE A 464 29.98 -27.11 2.96
C PHE A 464 30.80 -25.82 2.94
N CYS A 465 30.25 -24.74 3.49
CA CYS A 465 31.07 -23.56 3.74
C CYS A 465 32.06 -23.85 4.86
N THR A 466 33.19 -23.13 4.90
CA THR A 466 34.22 -23.30 5.94
C THR A 466 33.70 -23.09 7.36
N ALA A 467 32.60 -22.34 7.55
CA ALA A 467 31.94 -22.19 8.85
C ALA A 467 31.22 -23.45 9.35
N HIS A 468 30.83 -24.36 8.45
CA HIS A 468 30.20 -25.65 8.76
C HIS A 468 31.16 -26.84 8.61
N LEU A 469 32.46 -26.55 8.48
CA LEU A 469 33.51 -27.57 8.45
C LEU A 469 34.47 -27.36 9.60
N GLU A 470 34.52 -28.33 10.49
CA GLU A 470 35.45 -28.38 11.60
C GLU A 470 36.43 -29.55 11.40
N ALA A 471 37.63 -29.43 11.96
CA ALA A 471 38.60 -30.50 11.95
C ALA A 471 38.40 -31.40 13.18
N CYS A 472 38.48 -32.72 13.00
CA CYS A 472 38.58 -33.63 14.13
C CYS A 472 39.89 -33.36 14.89
N GLU A 473 39.81 -33.05 16.17
CA GLU A 473 40.98 -32.65 16.96
C GLU A 473 42.03 -33.76 17.13
N SER A 474 41.65 -35.02 16.92
CA SER A 474 42.58 -36.16 16.98
C SER A 474 43.35 -36.43 15.67
N CYS A 475 42.76 -36.15 14.50
CA CYS A 475 43.36 -36.53 13.20
C CYS A 475 43.41 -35.42 12.14
N GLY A 476 42.83 -34.25 12.42
CA GLY A 476 42.79 -33.11 11.51
C GLY A 476 41.79 -33.22 10.36
N ALA A 477 41.16 -34.38 10.14
CA ALA A 477 40.21 -34.58 9.04
C ALA A 477 39.03 -33.60 9.11
N ARG A 478 38.70 -32.95 7.99
CA ARG A 478 37.61 -31.96 7.92
C ARG A 478 36.26 -32.65 7.76
N ARG A 479 35.36 -32.40 8.71
CA ARG A 479 34.04 -33.04 8.79
C ARG A 479 32.96 -31.98 8.97
N CYS A 480 31.75 -32.26 8.48
CA CYS A 480 30.59 -31.43 8.79
C CYS A 480 30.12 -31.66 10.22
N SER A 481 29.27 -30.77 10.72
CA SER A 481 28.71 -30.83 12.08
C SER A 481 28.09 -32.19 12.42
N GLY A 482 27.39 -32.81 11.47
CA GLY A 482 26.74 -34.12 11.64
C GLY A 482 27.68 -35.34 11.68
N HIS A 483 28.96 -35.18 11.32
CA HIS A 483 29.97 -36.25 11.42
C HIS A 483 31.01 -35.97 12.51
N LEU A 484 30.71 -35.03 13.42
CA LEU A 484 31.53 -34.70 14.58
C LEU A 484 30.70 -34.78 15.85
N GLU A 485 31.18 -35.58 16.79
CA GLU A 485 30.67 -35.67 18.15
C GLU A 485 31.54 -34.87 19.10
N THR A 486 30.98 -34.45 20.23
CA THR A 486 31.69 -33.67 21.24
C THR A 486 31.97 -34.55 22.44
N CYS A 487 33.23 -34.69 22.85
CA CYS A 487 33.56 -35.43 24.06
C CYS A 487 32.88 -34.79 25.27
N SER A 488 32.08 -35.57 26.00
CA SER A 488 31.33 -35.13 27.18
C SER A 488 32.20 -34.69 28.36
N GLU A 489 33.48 -35.08 28.40
CA GLU A 489 34.39 -34.73 29.50
C GLU A 489 35.32 -33.54 29.18
N CYS A 490 35.84 -33.44 27.95
CA CYS A 490 36.80 -32.39 27.59
C CYS A 490 36.36 -31.45 26.47
N GLY A 491 35.18 -31.66 25.89
CA GLY A 491 34.62 -30.80 24.85
C GLY A 491 35.26 -30.94 23.46
N ARG A 492 36.27 -31.80 23.27
CA ARG A 492 36.94 -31.97 21.98
C ARG A 492 35.98 -32.49 20.90
N ARG A 493 36.12 -31.97 19.67
CA ARG A 493 35.35 -32.41 18.49
C ARG A 493 36.02 -33.60 17.82
N LEU A 494 35.29 -34.72 17.74
CA LEU A 494 35.82 -36.02 17.34
C LEU A 494 35.00 -36.59 16.19
N CYS A 495 35.67 -37.19 15.20
CA CYS A 495 34.96 -38.02 14.23
C CYS A 495 34.58 -39.37 14.83
N GLU A 496 33.67 -40.08 14.16
CA GLU A 496 33.20 -41.43 14.54
C GLU A 496 34.33 -42.43 14.86
N ALA A 497 35.51 -42.29 14.26
CA ALA A 497 36.64 -43.20 14.49
C ALA A 497 37.32 -42.98 15.85
N HIS A 498 37.27 -41.75 16.37
CA HIS A 498 37.94 -41.31 17.60
C HIS A 498 36.97 -41.01 18.75
N ALA A 499 35.66 -41.05 18.50
CA ALA A 499 34.63 -41.04 19.52
C ALA A 499 34.29 -42.48 19.93
N ARG A 500 34.23 -42.72 21.24
CA ARG A 500 33.78 -43.98 21.84
C ARG A 500 32.52 -43.67 22.67
N SER A 501 31.54 -44.56 22.65
CA SER A 501 30.31 -44.38 23.45
C SER A 501 30.49 -45.06 24.82
N CYS A 502 30.27 -44.32 25.90
CA CYS A 502 30.31 -44.90 27.23
C CYS A 502 29.16 -45.91 27.41
N GLY A 503 29.45 -47.16 27.79
CA GLY A 503 28.45 -48.21 28.03
C GLY A 503 27.50 -47.92 29.20
N GLY A 504 27.86 -47.01 30.12
CA GLY A 504 26.99 -46.55 31.21
C GLY A 504 25.97 -45.49 30.81
N CYS A 505 26.43 -44.34 30.28
CA CYS A 505 25.57 -43.18 29.98
C CYS A 505 25.30 -42.96 28.48
N GLY A 506 25.90 -43.75 27.57
CA GLY A 506 25.79 -43.60 26.13
C GLY A 506 26.51 -42.37 25.55
N SER A 507 27.09 -41.50 26.39
CA SER A 507 27.70 -40.25 25.94
C SER A 507 29.01 -40.51 25.19
N PRO A 508 29.29 -39.74 24.12
CA PRO A 508 30.55 -39.82 23.40
C PRO A 508 31.70 -39.29 24.25
N VAL A 509 32.79 -40.05 24.28
CA VAL A 509 34.04 -39.76 24.98
C VAL A 509 35.24 -40.03 24.08
N CYS A 510 36.31 -39.27 24.26
CA CYS A 510 37.56 -39.52 23.52
C CYS A 510 38.28 -40.76 24.06
N GLU A 511 39.24 -41.29 23.30
CA GLU A 511 40.03 -42.45 23.70
C GLU A 511 40.79 -42.26 25.03
N ALA A 512 41.11 -41.02 25.41
CA ALA A 512 41.75 -40.73 26.69
C ALA A 512 40.79 -40.75 27.89
N HIS A 513 39.48 -40.55 27.66
CA HIS A 513 38.45 -40.48 28.71
C HIS A 513 37.56 -41.72 28.76
N VAL A 514 37.95 -42.78 28.06
CA VAL A 514 37.28 -44.08 28.12
C VAL A 514 38.22 -45.11 28.72
N GLY A 515 37.73 -45.88 29.69
CA GLY A 515 38.45 -47.01 30.25
C GLY A 515 37.64 -48.29 30.16
N ARG A 516 38.30 -49.45 30.12
CA ARG A 516 37.65 -50.76 30.06
C ARG A 516 37.43 -51.33 31.45
N CYS A 517 36.28 -51.95 31.66
CA CYS A 517 35.96 -52.66 32.88
C CYS A 517 36.91 -53.85 33.06
N GLY A 518 37.58 -53.96 34.20
CA GLY A 518 38.48 -55.08 34.53
C GLY A 518 37.78 -56.43 34.70
N VAL A 519 36.44 -56.47 34.69
CA VAL A 519 35.64 -57.70 34.81
C VAL A 519 35.10 -58.16 33.45
N CYS A 520 34.42 -57.27 32.70
CA CYS A 520 33.75 -57.64 31.44
C CYS A 520 34.32 -56.96 30.18
N GLY A 521 35.28 -56.06 30.33
CA GLY A 521 35.87 -55.30 29.21
C GLY A 521 35.00 -54.17 28.65
N ALA A 522 33.79 -53.96 29.17
CA ALA A 522 32.91 -52.87 28.74
C ALA A 522 33.55 -51.49 28.94
N GLU A 523 33.37 -50.60 27.97
CA GLU A 523 33.92 -49.25 28.00
C GLU A 523 33.05 -48.33 28.87
N ALA A 524 33.68 -47.60 29.79
CA ALA A 524 33.02 -46.65 30.67
C ALA A 524 33.84 -45.35 30.76
N CYS A 525 33.14 -44.23 30.80
CA CYS A 525 33.75 -42.92 31.00
C CYS A 525 34.32 -42.78 32.42
N SER A 526 35.05 -41.68 32.68
CA SER A 526 35.69 -41.48 33.98
C SER A 526 34.68 -41.37 35.12
N VAL A 527 33.49 -40.84 34.82
CA VAL A 527 32.37 -40.64 35.75
C VAL A 527 31.59 -41.94 35.99
N CYS A 528 31.21 -42.66 34.93
CA CYS A 528 30.41 -43.88 35.05
C CYS A 528 31.25 -45.11 35.44
N GLY A 529 32.58 -45.02 35.34
CA GLY A 529 33.47 -46.13 35.60
C GLY A 529 34.24 -45.95 36.91
N PRO A 530 33.69 -46.25 38.10
CA PRO A 530 34.46 -46.16 39.34
C PRO A 530 35.63 -47.16 39.36
N VAL A 531 36.63 -46.89 40.19
CA VAL A 531 37.81 -47.75 40.36
C VAL A 531 37.62 -48.68 41.55
N CYS A 532 37.98 -49.96 41.40
CA CYS A 532 37.95 -50.92 42.50
C CYS A 532 38.98 -50.54 43.57
N ALA A 533 38.54 -50.35 44.81
CA ALA A 533 39.44 -50.02 45.93
C ALA A 533 40.45 -51.14 46.31
N ILE A 534 40.30 -52.35 45.76
CA ILE A 534 41.17 -53.50 46.07
C ILE A 534 42.21 -53.74 44.96
N THR A 535 41.79 -53.67 43.70
CA THR A 535 42.66 -53.99 42.54
C THR A 535 42.97 -52.80 41.65
N GLU A 536 42.44 -51.61 41.96
CA GLU A 536 42.66 -50.37 41.23
C GLU A 536 42.24 -50.40 39.74
N VAL A 537 41.46 -51.41 39.34
CA VAL A 537 40.90 -51.50 37.97
C VAL A 537 39.58 -50.75 37.86
N ARG A 538 39.32 -50.14 36.69
CA ARG A 538 38.05 -49.50 36.37
C ARG A 538 36.93 -50.54 36.27
N LEU A 539 35.73 -50.21 36.72
CA LEU A 539 34.55 -51.07 36.69
C LEU A 539 33.44 -50.40 35.89
N CYS A 540 32.62 -51.18 35.17
CA CYS A 540 31.38 -50.62 34.61
C CYS A 540 30.30 -50.53 35.73
N PRO A 541 29.22 -49.76 35.50
CA PRO A 541 28.14 -49.63 36.50
C PRO A 541 27.57 -50.96 37.01
N GLU A 542 27.53 -52.00 36.16
CA GLU A 542 26.99 -53.32 36.55
C GLU A 542 27.93 -54.12 37.47
N HIS A 543 29.25 -53.93 37.35
CA HIS A 543 30.26 -54.66 38.14
C HIS A 543 30.81 -53.84 39.31
N ALA A 544 30.33 -52.61 39.49
CA ALA A 544 30.67 -51.73 40.60
C ALA A 544 29.73 -51.97 41.77
N VAL A 545 30.25 -52.49 42.88
CA VAL A 545 29.48 -52.75 44.10
C VAL A 545 30.02 -51.89 45.24
N VAL A 546 29.15 -51.11 45.88
CA VAL A 546 29.53 -50.29 47.04
C VAL A 546 29.44 -51.11 48.32
N CYS A 547 30.52 -51.14 49.10
CA CYS A 547 30.53 -51.81 50.39
C CYS A 547 29.64 -51.06 51.40
N GLY A 548 28.64 -51.74 51.98
CA GLY A 548 27.74 -51.15 52.97
C GLY A 548 28.39 -50.78 54.32
N VAL A 549 29.69 -51.07 54.51
CA VAL A 549 30.44 -50.74 55.73
C VAL A 549 31.39 -49.56 55.50
N CYS A 550 32.28 -49.64 54.51
CA CYS A 550 33.27 -48.57 54.24
C CYS A 550 32.86 -47.59 53.14
N ALA A 551 31.73 -47.82 52.45
CA ALA A 551 31.26 -47.03 51.30
C ALA A 551 32.22 -46.98 50.10
N GLU A 552 33.29 -47.77 50.09
CA GLU A 552 34.19 -47.90 48.94
C GLU A 552 33.57 -48.81 47.87
N THR A 553 33.85 -48.49 46.60
CA THR A 553 33.45 -49.32 45.47
C THR A 553 34.47 -50.44 45.23
N VAL A 554 33.98 -51.67 45.14
CA VAL A 554 34.76 -52.85 44.82
C VAL A 554 34.15 -53.58 43.62
N ALA A 555 34.96 -54.40 42.94
CA ALA A 555 34.47 -55.28 41.91
C ALA A 555 33.43 -56.24 42.51
N SER A 556 32.40 -56.60 41.74
CA SER A 556 31.40 -57.59 42.16
C SER A 556 32.03 -58.92 42.61
N THR A 557 33.18 -59.30 42.05
CA THR A 557 33.97 -60.48 42.45
C THR A 557 34.62 -60.36 43.82
N HIS A 558 34.80 -59.14 44.35
CA HIS A 558 35.35 -58.87 45.68
C HIS A 558 34.27 -58.44 46.71
N ALA A 559 33.01 -58.52 46.31
CA ALA A 559 31.87 -58.28 47.18
C ALA A 559 31.21 -59.61 47.58
N ALA A 560 30.83 -59.71 48.84
CA ALA A 560 30.00 -60.79 49.36
C ALA A 560 28.76 -60.20 50.02
N THR A 561 27.66 -60.94 50.06
CA THR A 561 26.40 -60.49 50.66
C THR A 561 26.31 -60.92 52.11
N CYS A 562 26.09 -59.99 53.03
CA CYS A 562 25.85 -60.35 54.43
C CYS A 562 24.53 -61.11 54.56
N ALA A 563 24.57 -62.33 55.10
CA ALA A 563 23.38 -63.18 55.27
C ALA A 563 22.42 -62.70 56.36
N VAL A 564 22.76 -61.67 57.14
CA VAL A 564 21.91 -61.10 58.20
C VAL A 564 21.15 -59.88 57.69
N CYS A 565 21.84 -58.91 57.07
CA CYS A 565 21.22 -57.66 56.61
C CYS A 565 21.07 -57.53 55.10
N GLY A 566 21.58 -58.48 54.32
CA GLY A 566 21.49 -58.47 52.85
C GLY A 566 22.37 -57.46 52.14
N THR A 567 23.16 -56.66 52.86
CA THR A 567 24.04 -55.65 52.25
C THR A 567 25.30 -56.28 51.67
N ALA A 568 25.73 -55.83 50.50
CA ALA A 568 27.02 -56.18 49.94
C ALA A 568 28.16 -55.58 50.79
N VAL A 569 29.18 -56.38 51.08
CA VAL A 569 30.37 -56.00 51.84
C VAL A 569 31.60 -56.48 51.12
N CYS A 570 32.67 -55.68 51.14
CA CYS A 570 33.93 -56.07 50.53
C CYS A 570 34.61 -57.19 51.34
N ALA A 571 35.53 -57.91 50.71
CA ALA A 571 36.29 -59.00 51.33
C ALA A 571 36.93 -58.64 52.68
N ARG A 572 37.28 -57.37 52.93
CA ARG A 572 37.85 -56.91 54.22
C ARG A 572 36.83 -56.87 55.37
N HIS A 573 35.56 -56.60 55.06
CA HIS A 573 34.48 -56.49 56.06
C HIS A 573 33.55 -57.71 56.07
N ALA A 574 33.87 -58.72 55.25
CA ALA A 574 33.21 -60.01 55.22
C ALA A 574 33.95 -60.99 56.14
N ALA A 575 33.22 -61.68 57.00
CA ALA A 575 33.73 -62.83 57.75
C ALA A 575 32.73 -63.98 57.68
N GLU A 576 33.21 -65.21 57.56
CA GLU A 576 32.35 -66.39 57.56
C GLU A 576 31.97 -66.79 58.99
N CYS A 577 30.69 -67.08 59.22
CA CYS A 577 30.21 -67.61 60.49
C CYS A 577 30.67 -69.06 60.66
N GLU A 578 31.44 -69.36 61.70
CA GLU A 578 31.94 -70.72 61.95
C GLU A 578 30.84 -71.73 62.28
N ALA A 579 29.66 -71.25 62.70
CA ALA A 579 28.51 -72.11 63.01
C ALA A 579 27.68 -72.51 61.77
N CYS A 580 27.56 -71.63 60.76
CA CYS A 580 26.66 -71.86 59.62
C CYS A 580 27.31 -71.67 58.23
N GLY A 581 28.56 -71.20 58.17
CA GLY A 581 29.30 -70.92 56.93
C GLY A 581 28.82 -69.71 56.13
N ARG A 582 27.84 -68.95 56.63
CA ARG A 582 27.33 -67.77 55.93
C ARG A 582 28.16 -66.53 56.26
N VAL A 583 28.34 -65.66 55.28
CA VAL A 583 29.07 -64.39 55.45
C VAL A 583 28.26 -63.43 56.32
N ALA A 584 28.90 -62.89 57.37
CA ALA A 584 28.42 -61.80 58.18
C ALA A 584 29.30 -60.57 57.97
N CYS A 585 28.69 -59.39 57.89
CA CYS A 585 29.45 -58.15 57.90
C CYS A 585 29.99 -57.87 59.30
N GLU A 586 30.97 -56.97 59.40
CA GLU A 586 31.55 -56.57 60.68
C GLU A 586 30.52 -56.12 61.73
N ARG A 587 29.41 -55.50 61.33
CA ARG A 587 28.33 -55.09 62.26
C ARG A 587 27.49 -56.25 62.78
N HIS A 588 27.41 -57.34 62.02
CA HIS A 588 26.59 -58.51 62.34
C HIS A 588 27.43 -59.75 62.65
N ARG A 589 28.74 -59.58 62.85
CA ARG A 589 29.61 -60.60 63.42
C ARG A 589 29.80 -60.32 64.90
N SER A 590 29.91 -61.39 65.67
CA SER A 590 30.22 -61.36 67.10
C SER A 590 31.14 -62.52 67.41
N GLU A 591 31.94 -62.39 68.46
CA GLU A 591 32.77 -63.49 68.95
C GLU A 591 32.04 -64.23 70.08
N CYS A 592 32.12 -65.56 70.06
CA CYS A 592 31.62 -66.37 71.16
C CYS A 592 32.40 -66.07 72.45
N ARG A 593 31.75 -65.63 73.53
CA ARG A 593 32.43 -65.33 74.81
C ARG A 593 33.15 -66.54 75.41
N MET A 594 32.66 -67.75 75.09
CA MET A 594 33.19 -69.01 75.61
C MET A 594 34.36 -69.54 74.78
N CYS A 595 34.27 -69.50 73.44
CA CYS A 595 35.25 -70.17 72.56
C CYS A 595 35.91 -69.28 71.50
N GLY A 596 35.58 -67.98 71.44
CA GLY A 596 36.17 -67.02 70.49
C GLY A 596 35.75 -67.16 69.03
N ALA A 597 34.87 -68.12 68.69
CA ALA A 597 34.45 -68.35 67.30
C ALA A 597 33.69 -67.14 66.73
N ILE A 598 33.91 -66.82 65.46
CA ILE A 598 33.17 -65.76 64.75
C ILE A 598 31.77 -66.28 64.39
N LEU A 599 30.75 -65.58 64.88
CA LEU A 599 29.35 -65.93 64.71
C LEU A 599 28.60 -64.81 64.00
N CYS A 600 27.71 -65.15 63.07
CA CYS A 600 26.72 -64.21 62.59
C CYS A 600 25.70 -63.88 63.68
N GLY A 601 25.03 -62.72 63.57
CA GLY A 601 24.06 -62.23 64.56
C GLY A 601 22.93 -63.20 64.89
N THR A 602 22.59 -64.14 63.98
CA THR A 602 21.58 -65.17 64.22
C THR A 602 22.14 -66.41 64.94
N CYS A 603 23.41 -66.75 64.76
CA CYS A 603 24.08 -67.84 65.48
C CYS A 603 24.67 -67.40 66.84
N GLY A 604 24.87 -66.09 67.00
CA GLY A 604 25.53 -65.45 68.15
C GLY A 604 24.70 -65.32 69.44
N GLY A 605 23.36 -65.39 69.36
CA GLY A 605 22.43 -65.44 70.52
C GLY A 605 22.86 -64.63 71.75
N ALA A 606 22.76 -65.23 72.95
CA ALA A 606 23.19 -64.65 74.23
C ALA A 606 24.74 -64.49 74.37
N GLY A 607 25.46 -64.26 73.27
CA GLY A 607 26.92 -64.18 73.20
C GLY A 607 27.64 -65.53 73.30
N VAL A 608 26.90 -66.64 73.15
CA VAL A 608 27.43 -68.01 73.24
C VAL A 608 26.85 -68.86 72.10
N CYS A 609 27.73 -69.48 71.31
CA CYS A 609 27.32 -70.32 70.18
C CYS A 609 26.55 -71.57 70.64
N GLY A 610 25.73 -72.14 69.74
CA GLY A 610 24.88 -73.31 70.01
C GLY A 610 25.64 -74.45 70.71
N ALA A 611 26.78 -74.89 70.15
CA ALA A 611 27.48 -76.01 70.78
C ALA A 611 28.18 -75.67 72.11
N CYS A 612 28.34 -74.39 72.49
CA CYS A 612 28.78 -74.04 73.85
C CYS A 612 27.60 -73.97 74.84
N ARG A 613 26.37 -73.71 74.38
CA ARG A 613 25.16 -73.80 75.21
C ARG A 613 24.78 -75.25 75.52
N GLU A 614 24.99 -76.15 74.57
CA GLU A 614 24.71 -77.58 74.72
C GLU A 614 25.91 -78.38 75.24
N ALA A 615 26.91 -77.69 75.82
CA ALA A 615 28.16 -78.30 76.24
C ALA A 615 27.98 -79.44 77.26
N ASP A 616 27.01 -79.31 78.17
CA ASP A 616 26.64 -80.32 79.16
C ASP A 616 26.00 -81.59 78.56
N ALA A 617 25.63 -81.58 77.28
CA ALA A 617 25.13 -82.74 76.55
C ALA A 617 26.20 -83.42 75.67
N GLY A 618 27.42 -82.86 75.60
CA GLY A 618 28.50 -83.34 74.74
C GLY A 618 29.08 -84.70 75.14
N GLU A 619 29.79 -85.36 74.21
CA GLU A 619 30.43 -86.65 74.44
C GLU A 619 31.43 -86.56 75.62
N GLY A 620 31.29 -87.45 76.60
CA GLY A 620 32.19 -87.53 77.75
C GLY A 620 33.58 -88.00 77.34
N VAL A 621 34.62 -87.33 77.83
CA VAL A 621 36.01 -87.63 77.48
C VAL A 621 36.73 -88.14 78.73
N PRO A 622 37.46 -89.27 78.64
CA PRO A 622 38.34 -89.71 79.72
C PRO A 622 39.32 -88.62 80.12
N LEU A 623 39.54 -88.46 81.43
CA LEU A 623 40.49 -87.47 81.96
C LEU A 623 41.91 -87.62 81.35
N ALA A 624 42.32 -88.85 81.04
CA ALA A 624 43.62 -89.14 80.42
C ALA A 624 43.80 -88.41 79.09
N ASP A 625 42.74 -88.35 78.26
CA ASP A 625 42.80 -87.71 76.95
C ASP A 625 42.94 -86.18 77.09
N VAL A 626 42.27 -85.58 78.07
CA VAL A 626 42.40 -84.13 78.35
C VAL A 626 43.76 -83.80 78.97
N GLN A 627 44.29 -84.65 79.84
CA GLN A 627 45.63 -84.47 80.41
C GLN A 627 46.75 -84.64 79.38
N SER A 628 46.48 -85.41 78.32
CA SER A 628 47.40 -85.65 77.21
C SER A 628 47.42 -84.54 76.16
N ILE A 629 46.57 -83.50 76.28
CA ILE A 629 46.55 -82.36 75.36
C ILE A 629 47.95 -81.73 75.31
N PRO A 630 48.62 -81.73 74.14
CA PRO A 630 49.97 -81.21 74.02
C PRO A 630 50.02 -79.73 74.39
N GLY A 631 50.90 -79.38 75.34
CA GLY A 631 51.10 -78.01 75.80
C GLY A 631 50.17 -77.54 76.92
N LEU A 632 49.34 -78.41 77.50
CA LEU A 632 48.53 -78.06 78.68
C LEU A 632 49.42 -77.65 79.86
N PRO A 633 49.32 -76.41 80.40
CA PRO A 633 50.22 -75.93 81.44
C PRO A 633 50.08 -76.71 82.75
N ASP A 634 51.20 -77.02 83.41
CA ASP A 634 51.22 -77.81 84.65
C ASP A 634 50.39 -77.18 85.78
N ALA A 635 50.33 -75.84 85.83
CA ALA A 635 49.52 -75.08 86.78
C ALA A 635 48.02 -75.46 86.74
N TRP A 636 47.51 -75.89 85.59
CA TRP A 636 46.10 -76.26 85.42
C TRP A 636 45.83 -77.75 85.63
N ARG A 637 46.85 -78.62 85.69
CA ARG A 637 46.65 -80.07 85.82
C ARG A 637 45.83 -80.46 87.05
N ALA A 638 46.02 -79.77 88.17
CA ALA A 638 45.26 -80.01 89.40
C ALA A 638 43.78 -79.60 89.26
N ALA A 639 43.50 -78.49 88.57
CA ALA A 639 42.14 -78.05 88.28
C ALA A 639 41.46 -78.99 87.26
N VAL A 640 42.23 -79.45 86.26
CA VAL A 640 41.77 -80.37 85.21
C VAL A 640 41.44 -81.75 85.76
N ALA A 641 42.24 -82.27 86.69
CA ALA A 641 41.98 -83.55 87.35
C ALA A 641 40.68 -83.58 88.18
N ARG A 642 40.18 -82.42 88.59
CA ARG A 642 38.98 -82.27 89.45
C ARG A 642 37.71 -81.96 88.67
N ALA A 643 37.76 -82.02 87.35
CA ALA A 643 36.62 -81.73 86.47
C ALA A 643 36.21 -82.96 85.66
N THR A 644 34.93 -83.06 85.36
CA THR A 644 34.40 -84.02 84.37
C THR A 644 34.40 -83.39 83.00
N TRP A 645 35.02 -84.05 82.03
CA TRP A 645 35.32 -83.46 80.73
C TRP A 645 34.40 -83.97 79.61
N ARG A 646 34.09 -83.07 78.67
CA ARG A 646 33.36 -83.35 77.44
C ARG A 646 34.05 -82.71 76.24
N ARG A 647 33.91 -83.33 75.06
CA ARG A 647 34.46 -82.82 73.80
C ARG A 647 33.39 -82.10 72.99
N LEU A 648 33.72 -80.91 72.49
CA LEU A 648 32.90 -80.13 71.58
C LEU A 648 33.67 -79.89 70.28
N PRO A 649 33.44 -80.72 69.24
CA PRO A 649 34.08 -80.51 67.95
C PRO A 649 33.57 -79.20 67.29
N ARG A 650 34.50 -78.39 66.77
CA ARG A 650 34.24 -77.29 65.83
C ARG A 650 34.81 -77.66 64.47
N ARG A 651 34.47 -76.88 63.44
CA ARG A 651 34.94 -77.11 62.06
C ARG A 651 36.46 -77.24 61.98
N GLU A 652 37.18 -76.33 62.65
CA GLU A 652 38.64 -76.30 62.57
C GLU A 652 39.34 -76.50 63.91
N ARG A 653 38.62 -76.58 65.04
CA ARG A 653 39.22 -76.65 66.39
C ARG A 653 38.43 -77.58 67.29
N VAL A 654 39.03 -78.05 68.39
CA VAL A 654 38.31 -78.82 69.41
C VAL A 654 38.25 -78.00 70.69
N VAL A 655 37.08 -77.95 71.31
CA VAL A 655 36.89 -77.29 72.60
C VAL A 655 36.56 -78.37 73.63
N TYR A 656 37.38 -78.50 74.67
CA TYR A 656 37.11 -79.38 75.80
C TYR A 656 36.44 -78.58 76.91
N TYR A 657 35.36 -79.13 77.44
CA TYR A 657 34.52 -78.52 78.45
C TYR A 657 34.59 -79.35 79.74
N GLY A 658 35.08 -78.76 80.83
CA GLY A 658 35.26 -79.40 82.11
C GLY A 658 34.37 -78.79 83.19
N SER A 659 33.53 -79.59 83.84
CA SER A 659 32.66 -79.12 84.94
C SER A 659 33.14 -79.62 86.30
N ARG A 660 33.18 -78.73 87.31
CA ARG A 660 33.51 -79.03 88.72
C ARG A 660 32.64 -78.18 89.67
N LEU A 661 32.65 -78.48 90.97
CA LEU A 661 31.82 -77.76 91.96
C LEU A 661 31.98 -76.23 91.83
N PHE A 662 30.92 -75.54 91.41
CA PHE A 662 30.81 -74.09 91.17
C PHE A 662 31.78 -73.45 90.14
N ARG A 663 32.52 -74.23 89.35
CA ARG A 663 33.49 -73.74 88.36
C ARG A 663 33.45 -74.54 87.06
N LEU A 664 33.77 -73.87 85.96
CA LEU A 664 33.75 -74.43 84.61
C LEU A 664 35.05 -74.10 83.91
N LEU A 665 35.69 -75.10 83.32
CA LEU A 665 36.94 -75.00 82.58
C LEU A 665 36.66 -75.22 81.09
N LEU A 666 37.25 -74.40 80.24
CA LEU A 666 37.20 -74.54 78.79
C LEU A 666 38.62 -74.54 78.26
N ILE A 667 39.03 -75.64 77.63
CA ILE A 667 40.29 -75.73 76.91
C ILE A 667 39.97 -75.65 75.42
N VAL A 668 40.49 -74.64 74.75
CA VAL A 668 40.40 -74.50 73.29
C VAL A 668 41.71 -75.02 72.70
N THR A 669 41.61 -75.86 71.67
CA THR A 669 42.77 -76.26 70.87
C THR A 669 42.92 -75.41 69.62
N ASP A 670 44.14 -75.35 69.10
CA ASP A 670 44.37 -74.92 67.72
C ASP A 670 43.85 -75.99 66.72
N THR A 671 44.09 -75.75 65.42
CA THR A 671 43.71 -76.66 64.34
C THR A 671 44.50 -77.97 64.32
N GLU A 672 45.64 -78.02 65.01
CA GLU A 672 46.51 -79.19 65.13
C GLU A 672 46.24 -79.97 66.44
N GLY A 673 45.23 -79.57 67.21
CA GLY A 673 44.85 -80.23 68.47
C GLY A 673 45.75 -79.88 69.66
N ARG A 674 46.62 -78.87 69.54
CA ARG A 674 47.46 -78.39 70.64
C ARG A 674 46.72 -77.38 71.50
N PHE A 675 47.15 -77.25 72.75
CA PHE A 675 46.65 -76.25 73.68
C PHE A 675 46.78 -74.83 73.08
N ALA A 676 45.65 -74.13 72.91
CA ALA A 676 45.64 -72.72 72.53
C ALA A 676 45.34 -71.84 73.75
N GLU A 677 44.29 -72.17 74.49
CA GLU A 677 43.84 -71.35 75.61
C GLU A 677 43.07 -72.20 76.64
N ILE A 678 43.20 -71.89 77.93
CA ILE A 678 42.28 -72.36 78.98
C ILE A 678 41.59 -71.16 79.61
N ARG A 679 40.27 -71.25 79.75
CA ARG A 679 39.46 -70.26 80.45
C ARG A 679 38.75 -70.92 81.61
N GLU A 680 38.72 -70.24 82.75
CA GLU A 680 37.95 -70.66 83.92
C GLU A 680 36.81 -69.67 84.18
N PHE A 681 35.61 -70.19 84.36
CA PHE A 681 34.40 -69.42 84.63
C PHE A 681 33.80 -69.86 85.98
N SER A 682 33.17 -68.94 86.70
CA SER A 682 32.31 -69.32 87.83
C SER A 682 30.93 -69.73 87.32
N LEU A 683 30.33 -70.78 87.91
CA LEU A 683 28.96 -71.20 87.57
C LEU A 683 27.91 -70.09 87.88
N MET A 684 28.24 -69.12 88.74
CA MET A 684 27.40 -67.93 88.96
C MET A 684 27.45 -66.94 87.78
N ASP A 685 28.54 -66.89 87.02
CA ASP A 685 28.68 -66.05 85.83
C ASP A 685 28.00 -66.67 84.60
N THR A 686 27.73 -67.98 84.61
CA THR A 686 27.08 -68.71 83.52
C THR A 686 25.56 -68.87 83.71
N HIS A 687 25.05 -68.77 84.95
CA HIS A 687 23.62 -68.96 85.25
C HIS A 687 22.74 -67.72 85.12
N THR A 688 23.29 -66.53 84.91
CA THR A 688 22.52 -65.32 84.55
C THR A 688 22.01 -65.30 83.11
N ALA A 689 22.19 -66.39 82.34
CA ALA A 689 21.68 -66.54 80.97
C ALA A 689 20.66 -67.67 80.78
N GLY A 690 20.14 -68.27 81.86
CA GLY A 690 19.28 -69.46 81.75
C GLY A 690 18.28 -69.63 82.88
N ARG A 691 17.43 -68.61 83.12
CA ARG A 691 16.06 -68.71 83.68
C ARG A 691 15.38 -67.34 83.60
N GLY A 692 14.54 -67.16 82.60
CA GLY A 692 13.69 -65.98 82.42
C GLY A 692 13.61 -65.54 80.95
N TRP A 693 12.40 -65.66 80.38
CA TRP A 693 11.95 -65.48 78.99
C TRP A 693 12.06 -66.70 78.09
#